data_AF-A0A814V2H8-F1
#
_entry.id   AF-A0A814V2H8-F1
#
_cell.length_a   1.000
_cell.length_b   1.000
_cell.length_c   1.000
_cell.angle_alpha   90.00
_cell.angle_beta   90.00
_cell.angle_gamma   90.00
#
_symmetry.space_group_name_H-M   'P 1'
#
loop_
_entity.id
_entity.type
_entity.pdbx_description
1 polymer ?
#
loop_
_entity_poly.entity_id
_entity_poly.type
_entity_poly.pdbx_seq_one_letter_code
_entity_poly.pdbx_strand_id
1 'polypeptide(L)'
;MADTQAKTNETVLTLQRLANLLRIHSIESTQEANSGHPTSCSSMAEIITVLFFNVMRYDVKEPRHPASDRFVLSKGHCAPILYAAWAEAGAFPTSDLKNLRKIDSDLEGHPTPRLNFIDVATGSLGQGIGFASGMAYAGKYLDKSDYRVYCVLGDGECAEGSVWEAFSFASFYKLDNLCAIIDINRLGQSDPTQLQHDLETYRKRADAFGWHPIAVDGQNVDELLQAFKEAAETKNRPTCILAKTFKGSGLKGIENELDWHGKPLGDKGKDIVESLKKLINGDIKHPQLAKITAKVSEIKKDSEIKLSSPPNYDGKKEIATRLAHGTALEKLGKSCKYVVALDGDTKNSTYSQKFRDSYPDRFVECYIAEQNMVAVAIGIATRDRYICFVHTFAAFLTRTFDQIRMGAISFTKVKFVGSHAGISIGEDGPSQMGLEDFAMFRSVPQCVCFYPSDPVSAERAVELAANYDGMVYIRTSRPNTATLYKNDELFQIGKAKIIIESSQDICTIISGGVTLHEAIKASEKLKQAGKVVRVIDLFTVKPIDRDTLLASAKATHGRLIVVEDHYPEGGLGEAVMSALCGEEGIKIVHLAVREIARSGKPAELLSKYGIDSEHITKNMADEDIIFGGTSNDDYGMSEMSFANEYKKELEGTEMHRMRQQQEQEQLRLLEQQQQEEVERMRSQYTILYPSERREEHLYDKPKYCCAHHYDDYDPHNQHKQATTGAHSLKENPTSYIVLGSERIRQLTDVYRRDKNFVKDEQMRIKSDYPKHYILKHEQNKPRNIYEHQRTQPEQQMCDLKVKETNYDVSCNCQTPPLCRLFQNLVDVLKQSIEFFLFIGYVVRRRNELLYPYYPFDKQPKYVNDHPTFLSKTYPFVRKPNDCELQKIKPFRDNVSSYIKNPPKHVVNDTCYVIH
;
A
#
# COMPACT_ATOMS: atom_id res chain seq x y z
N MET A 1 8.74 46.86 28.24
CA MET A 1 8.98 45.56 28.90
C MET A 1 7.75 45.11 29.68
N ALA A 2 7.29 45.84 30.72
CA ALA A 2 6.10 45.47 31.49
C ALA A 2 4.80 45.38 30.66
N ASP A 3 4.54 46.35 29.76
CA ASP A 3 3.37 46.33 28.87
C ASP A 3 3.43 45.22 27.80
N THR A 4 4.64 44.87 27.35
CA THR A 4 4.87 43.75 26.42
C THR A 4 4.63 42.41 27.11
N GLN A 5 5.13 42.24 28.33
CA GLN A 5 4.97 41.03 29.14
C GLN A 5 3.52 40.83 29.59
N ALA A 6 2.80 41.91 29.92
CA ALA A 6 1.37 41.86 30.22
C ALA A 6 0.54 41.39 29.02
N LYS A 7 0.84 41.88 27.81
CA LYS A 7 0.19 41.45 26.55
C LYS A 7 0.51 40.01 26.18
N THR A 8 1.74 39.55 26.42
CA THR A 8 2.13 38.14 26.25
C THR A 8 1.32 37.24 27.20
N ASN A 9 1.23 37.61 28.48
CA ASN A 9 0.47 36.85 29.47
C ASN A 9 -1.04 36.78 29.15
N GLU A 10 -1.64 37.88 28.64
CA GLU A 10 -3.05 37.89 28.20
C GLU A 10 -3.28 36.97 26.98
N THR A 11 -2.34 36.96 26.04
CA THR A 11 -2.39 36.09 24.84
C THR A 11 -2.33 34.62 25.24
N VAL A 12 -1.36 34.25 26.08
CA VAL A 12 -1.19 32.88 26.58
C VAL A 12 -2.44 32.40 27.31
N LEU A 13 -2.96 33.21 28.23
CA LEU A 13 -4.19 32.87 28.96
C LEU A 13 -5.39 32.69 28.02
N THR A 14 -5.52 33.56 27.00
CA THR A 14 -6.59 33.44 26.00
C THR A 14 -6.50 32.13 25.23
N LEU A 15 -5.30 31.73 24.79
CA LEU A 15 -5.07 30.47 24.09
C LEU A 15 -5.31 29.26 25.01
N GLN A 16 -4.94 29.32 26.29
CA GLN A 16 -5.25 28.25 27.26
C GLN A 16 -6.78 28.07 27.44
N ARG A 17 -7.52 29.18 27.52
CA ARG A 17 -8.99 29.15 27.61
C ARG A 17 -9.62 28.57 26.36
N LEU A 18 -9.16 28.98 25.18
CA LEU A 18 -9.60 28.41 23.90
C LEU A 18 -9.30 26.90 23.81
N ALA A 19 -8.12 26.44 24.25
CA ALA A 19 -7.80 25.01 24.27
C ALA A 19 -8.81 24.21 25.12
N ASN A 20 -9.19 24.73 26.28
CA ASN A 20 -10.23 24.12 27.11
C ASN A 20 -11.61 24.16 26.46
N LEU A 21 -11.94 25.23 25.73
CA LEU A 21 -13.19 25.30 24.96
C LEU A 21 -13.22 24.24 23.84
N LEU A 22 -12.12 24.07 23.11
CA LEU A 22 -11.99 23.04 22.07
C LEU A 22 -12.09 21.62 22.65
N ARG A 23 -11.55 21.38 23.86
CA ARG A 23 -11.77 20.12 24.60
C ARG A 23 -13.26 19.89 24.87
N ILE A 24 -13.95 20.89 25.42
CA ILE A 24 -15.39 20.81 25.72
C ILE A 24 -16.17 20.46 24.45
N HIS A 25 -15.95 21.17 23.35
CA HIS A 25 -16.62 20.90 22.08
C HIS A 25 -16.36 19.49 21.57
N SER A 26 -15.14 19.00 21.67
CA SER A 26 -14.78 17.64 21.25
C SER A 26 -15.50 16.59 22.10
N ILE A 27 -15.60 16.80 23.41
CA ILE A 27 -16.31 15.90 24.34
C ILE A 27 -17.81 15.93 24.03
N GLU A 28 -18.43 17.10 23.97
CA GLU A 28 -19.87 17.25 23.74
C GLU A 28 -20.28 16.66 22.37
N SER A 29 -19.50 16.91 21.32
CA SER A 29 -19.77 16.40 19.97
C SER A 29 -19.68 14.86 19.90
N THR A 30 -18.65 14.28 20.52
CA THR A 30 -18.47 12.82 20.52
C THR A 30 -19.46 12.10 21.44
N GLN A 31 -19.88 12.76 22.53
CA GLN A 31 -20.93 12.26 23.40
C GLN A 31 -22.29 12.26 22.69
N GLU A 32 -22.62 13.33 21.97
CA GLU A 32 -23.83 13.43 21.16
C GLU A 32 -23.86 12.39 20.03
N ALA A 33 -22.72 12.17 19.37
CA ALA A 33 -22.58 11.14 18.33
C ALA A 33 -22.48 9.71 18.88
N ASN A 34 -22.44 9.53 20.21
CA ASN A 34 -22.15 8.28 20.92
C ASN A 34 -20.93 7.51 20.35
N SER A 35 -19.95 8.24 19.78
CA SER A 35 -18.76 7.69 19.15
C SER A 35 -17.74 8.80 18.85
N GLY A 36 -16.46 8.44 18.77
CA GLY A 36 -15.38 9.38 18.41
C GLY A 36 -14.22 9.39 19.39
N HIS A 37 -13.30 10.35 19.25
CA HIS A 37 -11.97 10.28 19.86
C HIS A 37 -11.66 11.49 20.78
N PRO A 38 -12.45 11.77 21.83
CA PRO A 38 -12.26 12.96 22.67
C PRO A 38 -10.91 12.97 23.39
N THR A 39 -10.37 11.82 23.78
CA THR A 39 -9.04 11.73 24.42
C THR A 39 -7.90 12.10 23.47
N SER A 40 -8.03 11.72 22.20
CA SER A 40 -7.02 11.98 21.17
C SER A 40 -7.10 13.44 20.67
N CYS A 41 -8.29 14.06 20.75
CA CYS A 41 -8.47 15.50 20.59
C CYS A 41 -7.80 16.28 21.73
N SER A 42 -8.02 15.85 22.97
CA SER A 42 -7.60 16.59 24.16
C SER A 42 -6.08 16.68 24.35
N SER A 43 -5.30 15.73 23.83
CA SER A 43 -3.82 15.78 23.88
C SER A 43 -3.23 16.93 23.07
N MET A 44 -3.93 17.41 22.04
CA MET A 44 -3.43 18.39 21.09
C MET A 44 -4.22 19.71 21.10
N ALA A 45 -5.00 19.97 22.16
CA ALA A 45 -5.86 21.16 22.22
C ALA A 45 -5.05 22.46 22.18
N GLU A 46 -3.94 22.54 22.90
CA GLU A 46 -3.03 23.69 22.86
C GLU A 46 -2.37 23.84 21.49
N ILE A 47 -1.90 22.73 20.89
CA ILE A 47 -1.29 22.71 19.54
C ILE A 47 -2.25 23.32 18.51
N ILE A 48 -3.49 22.83 18.45
CA ILE A 48 -4.50 23.33 17.52
C ILE A 48 -4.83 24.79 17.80
N THR A 49 -4.97 25.16 19.07
CA THR A 49 -5.34 26.53 19.44
C THR A 49 -4.26 27.52 19.05
N VAL A 50 -2.98 27.21 19.33
CA VAL A 50 -1.84 28.05 18.94
C VAL A 50 -1.75 28.17 17.42
N LEU A 51 -1.95 27.07 16.68
CA LEU A 51 -1.94 27.09 15.22
C LEU A 51 -3.06 27.99 14.65
N PHE A 52 -4.31 27.73 15.02
CA PHE A 52 -5.48 28.40 14.43
C PHE A 52 -5.62 29.86 14.86
N PHE A 53 -5.34 30.18 16.12
CA PHE A 53 -5.66 31.49 16.68
C PHE A 53 -4.42 32.37 16.92
N ASN A 54 -3.24 31.97 16.45
CA ASN A 54 -2.04 32.79 16.55
C ASN A 54 -1.07 32.65 15.37
N VAL A 55 -0.74 31.40 14.98
CA VAL A 55 0.37 31.15 14.05
C VAL A 55 -0.04 31.18 12.57
N MET A 56 -1.16 30.55 12.21
CA MET A 56 -1.56 30.41 10.81
C MET A 56 -2.21 31.68 10.25
N ARG A 57 -1.97 31.94 8.97
CA ARG A 57 -2.61 32.98 8.17
C ARG A 57 -3.61 32.34 7.21
N TYR A 58 -4.90 32.52 7.44
CA TYR A 58 -5.94 31.97 6.56
C TYR A 58 -7.19 32.85 6.57
N ASP A 59 -8.03 32.67 5.55
CA ASP A 59 -9.31 33.36 5.43
C ASP A 59 -10.45 32.39 5.77
N VAL A 60 -11.27 32.75 6.76
CA VAL A 60 -12.43 31.95 7.19
C VAL A 60 -13.55 31.99 6.15
N LYS A 61 -13.70 33.12 5.44
CA LYS A 61 -14.71 33.28 4.38
C LYS A 61 -14.27 32.61 3.08
N GLU A 62 -12.96 32.48 2.88
CA GLU A 62 -12.38 31.77 1.75
C GLU A 62 -11.35 30.71 2.22
N PRO A 63 -11.78 29.57 2.83
CA PRO A 63 -10.86 28.59 3.40
C PRO A 63 -9.89 27.98 2.38
N ARG A 64 -10.29 27.94 1.11
CA ARG A 64 -9.48 27.45 -0.01
C ARG A 64 -8.57 28.53 -0.62
N HIS A 65 -8.50 29.73 -0.06
CA HIS A 65 -7.71 30.83 -0.61
C HIS A 65 -6.26 30.35 -0.89
N PRO A 66 -5.73 30.52 -2.12
CA PRO A 66 -4.51 29.85 -2.56
C PRO A 66 -3.24 30.31 -1.85
N ALA A 67 -3.28 31.42 -1.11
CA ALA A 67 -2.16 31.91 -0.30
C ALA A 67 -2.34 31.69 1.22
N SER A 68 -3.40 31.01 1.67
CA SER A 68 -3.55 30.65 3.09
C SER A 68 -2.45 29.67 3.51
N ASP A 69 -1.97 29.74 4.75
CA ASP A 69 -1.25 28.61 5.33
C ASP A 69 -2.15 27.35 5.29
N ARG A 70 -1.53 26.19 5.08
CA ARG A 70 -2.23 24.90 4.99
C ARG A 70 -2.12 24.15 6.30
N PHE A 71 -3.21 23.49 6.69
CA PHE A 71 -3.25 22.61 7.84
C PHE A 71 -3.68 21.21 7.41
N VAL A 72 -2.90 20.20 7.77
CA VAL A 72 -3.22 18.79 7.54
C VAL A 72 -3.28 18.06 8.88
N LEU A 73 -4.46 17.58 9.24
CA LEU A 73 -4.63 16.70 10.39
C LEU A 73 -4.34 15.26 9.97
N SER A 74 -3.08 14.82 10.04
CA SER A 74 -2.67 13.47 9.63
C SER A 74 -3.30 12.40 10.52
N LYS A 75 -3.35 12.63 11.83
CA LYS A 75 -4.15 11.84 12.79
C LYS A 75 -5.64 12.15 12.68
N GLY A 76 -6.23 11.86 11.51
CA GLY A 76 -7.56 12.30 11.10
C GLY A 76 -8.71 11.91 12.04
N HIS A 77 -8.55 10.88 12.87
CA HIS A 77 -9.55 10.48 13.86
C HIS A 77 -9.84 11.57 14.91
N CYS A 78 -8.97 12.58 15.02
CA CYS A 78 -9.18 13.77 15.84
C CYS A 78 -9.98 14.88 15.15
N ALA A 79 -10.75 14.55 14.11
CA ALA A 79 -11.62 15.47 13.40
C ALA A 79 -12.45 16.44 14.29
N PRO A 80 -13.04 16.00 15.43
CA PRO A 80 -13.87 16.88 16.25
C PRO A 80 -13.19 18.17 16.71
N ILE A 81 -11.90 18.13 17.04
CA ILE A 81 -11.19 19.35 17.48
C ILE A 81 -10.81 20.27 16.32
N LEU A 82 -10.60 19.71 15.12
CA LEU A 82 -10.45 20.50 13.90
C LEU A 82 -11.75 21.22 13.58
N TYR A 83 -12.90 20.53 13.68
CA TYR A 83 -14.20 21.13 13.45
C TYR A 83 -14.51 22.21 14.49
N ALA A 84 -14.19 21.94 15.76
CA ALA A 84 -14.32 22.93 16.82
C ALA A 84 -13.48 24.19 16.55
N ALA A 85 -12.23 24.04 16.09
CA ALA A 85 -11.38 25.18 15.74
C ALA A 85 -11.95 26.01 14.58
N TRP A 86 -12.51 25.38 13.55
CA TRP A 86 -13.17 26.10 12.44
C TRP A 86 -14.47 26.78 12.86
N ALA A 87 -15.27 26.15 13.73
CA ALA A 87 -16.47 26.76 14.28
C ALA A 87 -16.13 27.99 15.13
N GLU A 88 -15.12 27.90 16.01
CA GLU A 88 -14.62 29.01 16.82
C GLU A 88 -13.90 30.09 16.00
N ALA A 89 -13.35 29.76 14.83
CA ALA A 89 -12.87 30.74 13.87
C ALA A 89 -14.02 31.44 13.12
N GLY A 90 -15.25 30.94 13.22
CA GLY A 90 -16.45 31.53 12.62
C GLY A 90 -16.84 30.99 11.24
N ALA A 91 -16.34 29.80 10.84
CA ALA A 91 -16.71 29.20 9.57
C ALA A 91 -18.17 28.70 9.54
N PHE A 92 -18.67 28.24 10.69
CA PHE A 92 -20.05 27.80 10.89
C PHE A 92 -20.42 27.87 12.39
N PRO A 93 -21.72 27.85 12.76
CA PRO A 93 -22.15 27.90 14.15
C PRO A 93 -21.65 26.73 15.01
N THR A 94 -21.19 27.01 16.22
CA THR A 94 -20.74 25.96 17.18
C THR A 94 -21.84 24.99 17.57
N SER A 95 -23.12 25.36 17.43
CA SER A 95 -24.26 24.45 17.61
C SER A 95 -24.22 23.25 16.68
N ASP A 96 -23.64 23.40 15.48
CA ASP A 96 -23.64 22.37 14.44
C ASP A 96 -22.64 21.26 14.75
N LEU A 97 -21.70 21.48 15.68
CA LEU A 97 -20.75 20.46 16.15
C LEU A 97 -21.46 19.22 16.73
N LYS A 98 -22.68 19.40 17.26
CA LYS A 98 -23.56 18.32 17.72
C LYS A 98 -24.11 17.43 16.60
N ASN A 99 -23.86 17.78 15.34
CA ASN A 99 -24.22 16.97 14.18
C ASN A 99 -23.06 16.09 13.70
N LEU A 100 -21.97 16.00 14.47
CA LEU A 100 -20.86 15.07 14.20
C LEU A 100 -21.38 13.66 13.88
N ARG A 101 -20.88 13.07 12.78
CA ARG A 101 -21.17 11.69 12.32
C ARG A 101 -22.63 11.37 11.98
N LYS A 102 -23.51 12.37 11.94
CA LYS A 102 -24.88 12.18 11.45
C LYS A 102 -24.89 12.11 9.93
N ILE A 103 -25.79 11.32 9.36
CA ILE A 103 -25.87 11.05 7.92
C ILE A 103 -26.12 12.29 7.07
N ASP A 104 -26.76 13.31 7.65
CA ASP A 104 -27.14 14.59 7.05
C ASP A 104 -26.17 15.72 7.39
N SER A 105 -24.98 15.38 7.90
CA SER A 105 -23.95 16.32 8.30
C SER A 105 -22.65 16.06 7.57
N ASP A 106 -22.01 17.12 7.06
CA ASP A 106 -20.67 17.05 6.49
C ASP A 106 -19.57 16.97 7.56
N LEU A 107 -19.91 17.12 8.85
CA LEU A 107 -19.00 16.87 9.97
C LEU A 107 -18.83 15.35 10.17
N GLU A 108 -18.09 14.72 9.26
CA GLU A 108 -17.87 13.28 9.23
C GLU A 108 -16.93 12.79 10.35
N GLY A 109 -16.87 11.47 10.57
CA GLY A 109 -16.02 10.89 11.61
C GLY A 109 -14.50 11.10 11.41
N HIS A 110 -14.08 11.44 10.20
CA HIS A 110 -12.73 11.82 9.79
C HIS A 110 -12.83 13.00 8.80
N PRO A 111 -11.79 13.85 8.66
CA PRO A 111 -11.75 14.94 7.70
C PRO A 111 -11.99 14.45 6.26
N THR A 112 -12.90 15.10 5.52
CA THR A 112 -13.03 14.93 4.06
C THR A 112 -13.26 16.27 3.36
N PRO A 113 -12.88 16.40 2.07
CA PRO A 113 -13.06 17.65 1.31
C PRO A 113 -14.51 18.04 0.98
N ARG A 114 -15.52 17.34 1.52
CA ARG A 114 -16.90 17.88 1.53
C ARG A 114 -16.95 19.21 2.28
N LEU A 115 -16.14 19.33 3.32
CA LEU A 115 -15.89 20.58 4.01
C LEU A 115 -14.81 21.34 3.25
N ASN A 116 -15.14 22.54 2.76
CA ASN A 116 -14.26 23.34 1.92
C ASN A 116 -12.93 23.74 2.60
N PHE A 117 -12.87 23.70 3.93
CA PHE A 117 -11.69 23.96 4.74
C PHE A 117 -10.80 22.73 4.95
N ILE A 118 -11.11 21.60 4.30
CA ILE A 118 -10.33 20.36 4.33
C ILE A 118 -9.83 20.07 2.91
N ASP A 119 -8.50 19.99 2.75
CA ASP A 119 -7.89 19.76 1.45
C ASP A 119 -7.79 18.26 1.09
N VAL A 120 -7.61 17.39 2.08
CA VAL A 120 -7.37 15.94 1.92
C VAL A 120 -8.03 15.14 3.03
N ALA A 121 -8.45 13.92 2.72
CA ALA A 121 -8.94 12.96 3.70
C ALA A 121 -7.79 12.18 4.35
N THR A 122 -7.83 12.00 5.67
CA THR A 122 -6.70 11.50 6.47
C THR A 122 -7.10 10.43 7.48
N GLY A 123 -8.20 9.72 7.25
CA GLY A 123 -8.62 8.63 8.12
C GLY A 123 -7.66 7.44 8.15
N SER A 124 -6.99 7.16 7.02
CA SER A 124 -5.86 6.22 6.98
C SER A 124 -4.58 6.93 7.42
N LEU A 125 -3.93 6.41 8.46
CA LEU A 125 -2.79 7.03 9.11
C LEU A 125 -1.54 7.00 8.23
N GLY A 126 -0.60 7.90 8.50
CA GLY A 126 0.71 7.96 7.85
C GLY A 126 0.71 8.68 6.51
N GLN A 127 -0.46 9.03 5.96
CA GLN A 127 -0.56 9.66 4.64
C GLN A 127 -0.48 11.19 4.68
N GLY A 128 -0.94 11.83 5.76
CA GLY A 128 -1.10 13.28 5.84
C GLY A 128 0.20 14.06 5.67
N ILE A 129 1.33 13.53 6.16
CA ILE A 129 2.64 14.17 6.00
C ILE A 129 3.15 14.14 4.55
N GLY A 130 2.80 13.12 3.78
CA GLY A 130 3.07 13.07 2.34
C GLY A 130 2.25 14.11 1.58
N PHE A 131 0.96 14.24 1.90
CA PHE A 131 0.10 15.30 1.35
C PHE A 131 0.65 16.70 1.71
N ALA A 132 1.04 16.91 2.96
CA ALA A 132 1.62 18.16 3.44
C ALA A 132 2.96 18.47 2.73
N SER A 133 3.79 17.45 2.49
CA SER A 133 5.02 17.58 1.72
C SER A 133 4.76 18.03 0.28
N GLY A 134 3.72 17.49 -0.37
CA GLY A 134 3.28 17.96 -1.68
C GLY A 134 2.79 19.42 -1.68
N MET A 135 1.98 19.81 -0.70
CA MET A 135 1.52 21.19 -0.54
C MET A 135 2.68 22.16 -0.31
N ALA A 136 3.67 21.76 0.49
CA ALA A 136 4.86 22.56 0.79
C ALA A 136 5.79 22.66 -0.43
N TYR A 137 5.97 21.57 -1.17
CA TYR A 137 6.68 21.55 -2.45
C TYR A 137 6.04 22.51 -3.45
N ALA A 138 4.72 22.44 -3.63
CA ALA A 138 3.99 23.36 -4.49
C ALA A 138 4.20 24.82 -4.06
N GLY A 139 4.11 25.11 -2.76
CA GLY A 139 4.27 26.47 -2.23
C GLY A 139 5.65 27.05 -2.49
N LYS A 140 6.68 26.22 -2.27
CA LYS A 140 8.08 26.63 -2.39
C LYS A 140 8.54 26.73 -3.85
N TYR A 141 8.29 25.72 -4.65
CA TYR A 141 8.90 25.57 -5.97
C TYR A 141 8.01 25.99 -7.13
N LEU A 142 6.69 25.81 -7.00
CA LEU A 142 5.76 26.03 -8.11
C LEU A 142 5.01 27.37 -7.96
N ASP A 143 4.27 27.54 -6.87
CA ASP A 143 3.51 28.76 -6.56
C ASP A 143 4.44 29.91 -6.13
N LYS A 144 5.63 29.58 -5.58
CA LYS A 144 6.62 30.53 -5.06
C LYS A 144 6.00 31.54 -4.09
N SER A 145 5.17 31.01 -3.20
CA SER A 145 4.40 31.77 -2.21
C SER A 145 5.00 31.62 -0.82
N ASP A 146 4.67 32.55 0.07
CA ASP A 146 5.18 32.56 1.44
C ASP A 146 4.33 31.73 2.41
N TYR A 147 3.31 31.03 1.93
CA TYR A 147 2.47 30.19 2.77
C TYR A 147 3.26 29.03 3.35
N ARG A 148 2.92 28.67 4.59
CA ARG A 148 3.48 27.54 5.32
C ARG A 148 2.50 26.39 5.36
N VAL A 149 3.00 25.19 5.62
CA VAL A 149 2.21 23.97 5.77
C VAL A 149 2.49 23.38 7.14
N TYR A 150 1.43 23.14 7.90
CA TYR A 150 1.48 22.54 9.23
C TYR A 150 0.78 21.18 9.19
N CYS A 151 1.45 20.15 9.69
CA CYS A 151 0.92 18.79 9.71
C CYS A 151 1.00 18.21 11.12
N VAL A 152 -0.14 17.82 11.70
CA VAL A 152 -0.18 17.18 13.02
C VAL A 152 -0.33 15.68 12.85
N LEU A 153 0.62 14.93 13.39
CA LEU A 153 0.67 13.47 13.38
C LEU A 153 0.51 12.91 14.79
N GLY A 154 0.04 11.67 14.89
CA GLY A 154 0.14 10.88 16.12
C GLY A 154 1.51 10.21 16.24
N ASP A 155 1.94 9.93 17.46
CA ASP A 155 3.11 9.10 17.73
C ASP A 155 2.94 7.65 17.28
N GLY A 156 1.75 7.07 17.48
CA GLY A 156 1.43 5.72 16.96
C GLY A 156 1.41 5.65 15.43
N GLU A 157 1.04 6.76 14.78
CA GLU A 157 1.07 6.92 13.32
C GLU A 157 2.50 6.91 12.77
N CYS A 158 3.51 7.28 13.55
CA CYS A 158 4.92 7.25 13.13
C CYS A 158 5.49 5.83 12.94
N ALA A 159 4.70 4.79 13.21
CA ALA A 159 5.02 3.41 12.84
C ALA A 159 4.85 3.15 11.34
N GLU A 160 4.06 3.96 10.63
CA GLU A 160 3.83 3.82 9.19
C GLU A 160 5.09 4.16 8.38
N GLY A 161 5.49 3.27 7.47
CA GLY A 161 6.68 3.48 6.62
C GLY A 161 6.56 4.71 5.72
N SER A 162 5.34 5.04 5.30
CA SER A 162 5.02 6.20 4.45
C SER A 162 5.38 7.55 5.12
N VAL A 163 5.34 7.63 6.46
CA VAL A 163 5.81 8.81 7.20
C VAL A 163 7.29 9.05 6.94
N TRP A 164 8.10 8.00 6.97
CA TRP A 164 9.54 8.09 6.82
C TRP A 164 9.97 8.33 5.36
N GLU A 165 9.21 7.80 4.40
CA GLU A 165 9.34 8.18 2.98
C GLU A 165 9.12 9.70 2.80
N ALA A 166 8.07 10.27 3.41
CA ALA A 166 7.79 11.70 3.38
C ALA A 166 8.83 12.55 4.11
N PHE A 167 9.34 12.07 5.25
CA PHE A 167 10.44 12.73 5.97
C PHE A 167 11.70 12.82 5.11
N SER A 168 12.06 11.74 4.41
CA SER A 168 13.18 11.72 3.47
C SER A 168 12.97 12.70 2.31
N PHE A 169 11.76 12.70 1.72
CA PHE A 169 11.41 13.63 0.65
C PHE A 169 11.50 15.10 1.06
N ALA A 170 10.93 15.46 2.21
CA ALA A 170 10.87 16.84 2.66
C ALA A 170 12.26 17.42 2.98
N SER A 171 13.17 16.61 3.53
CA SER A 171 14.55 17.05 3.77
C SER A 171 15.36 17.14 2.49
N PHE A 172 15.21 16.17 1.58
CA PHE A 172 15.85 16.20 0.26
C PHE A 172 15.48 17.47 -0.52
N TYR A 173 14.19 17.80 -0.55
CA TYR A 173 13.67 19.02 -1.18
C TYR A 173 13.74 20.25 -0.27
N LYS A 174 14.40 20.17 0.89
CA LYS A 174 14.65 21.31 1.79
C LYS A 174 13.38 22.12 2.10
N LEU A 175 12.27 21.46 2.40
CA LEU A 175 10.95 22.08 2.59
C LEU A 175 10.87 22.85 3.92
N ASP A 176 11.56 23.97 4.01
CA ASP A 176 11.58 24.87 5.17
C ASP A 176 10.28 25.64 5.42
N ASN A 177 9.31 25.54 4.51
CA ASN A 177 7.93 25.96 4.70
C ASN A 177 7.03 24.84 5.28
N LEU A 178 7.57 23.64 5.56
CA LEU A 178 6.85 22.54 6.21
C LEU A 178 7.23 22.42 7.70
N CYS A 179 6.20 22.36 8.54
CA CYS A 179 6.33 22.10 9.98
C CYS A 179 5.46 20.89 10.35
N ALA A 180 6.09 19.78 10.70
CA ALA A 180 5.41 18.62 11.29
C ALA A 180 5.34 18.79 12.81
N ILE A 181 4.24 18.35 13.42
CA ILE A 181 4.05 18.30 14.86
C ILE A 181 3.67 16.86 15.21
N ILE A 182 4.52 16.17 15.95
CA ILE A 182 4.22 14.82 16.45
C ILE A 182 3.62 14.98 17.85
N ASP A 183 2.35 14.60 17.99
CA ASP A 183 1.64 14.52 19.27
C ASP A 183 2.07 13.24 20.01
N ILE A 184 3.11 13.36 20.83
CA ILE A 184 3.73 12.26 21.57
C ILE A 184 2.97 12.05 22.88
N ASN A 185 1.77 11.50 22.73
CA ASN A 185 0.81 11.29 23.81
C ASN A 185 0.96 9.93 24.53
N ARG A 186 2.00 9.15 24.18
CA ARG A 186 2.40 7.84 24.71
C ARG A 186 1.56 6.66 24.24
N LEU A 187 0.34 6.87 23.73
CA LEU A 187 -0.66 5.81 23.61
C LEU A 187 -1.22 5.69 22.19
N GLY A 188 -1.10 4.49 21.62
CA GLY A 188 -1.77 4.09 20.38
C GLY A 188 -3.25 3.79 20.61
N GLN A 189 -3.83 2.95 19.75
CA GLN A 189 -5.23 2.53 19.90
C GLN A 189 -5.41 1.53 21.06
N SER A 190 -4.59 0.48 21.11
CA SER A 190 -4.71 -0.62 22.07
C SER A 190 -3.65 -0.61 23.16
N ASP A 191 -2.50 0.00 22.90
CA ASP A 191 -1.30 -0.15 23.73
C ASP A 191 -0.51 1.16 23.78
N PRO A 192 0.46 1.29 24.70
CA PRO A 192 1.50 2.30 24.59
C PRO A 192 2.22 2.21 23.24
N THR A 193 2.58 3.36 22.67
CA THR A 193 3.37 3.42 21.43
C THR A 193 4.79 2.89 21.65
N GLN A 194 5.44 2.45 20.57
CA GLN A 194 6.75 1.78 20.63
C GLN A 194 7.81 2.55 21.42
N LEU A 195 7.77 3.88 21.36
CA LEU A 195 8.71 4.76 22.04
C LEU A 195 8.12 5.46 23.26
N GLN A 196 6.81 5.34 23.52
CA GLN A 196 6.14 6.01 24.63
C GLN A 196 6.52 7.50 24.68
N HIS A 197 7.15 7.95 25.77
CA HIS A 197 7.67 9.32 25.96
C HIS A 197 9.20 9.43 25.79
N ASP A 198 9.86 8.49 25.11
CA ASP A 198 11.26 8.60 24.71
C ASP A 198 11.44 9.64 23.60
N LEU A 199 11.35 10.91 23.98
CA LEU A 199 11.53 12.07 23.11
C LEU A 199 12.90 12.07 22.44
N GLU A 200 13.93 11.55 23.10
CA GLU A 200 15.28 11.57 22.57
C GLU A 200 15.41 10.64 21.36
N THR A 201 14.75 9.48 21.37
CA THR A 201 14.71 8.62 20.18
C THR A 201 13.88 9.23 19.06
N TYR A 202 12.75 9.89 19.34
CA TYR A 202 12.02 10.65 18.32
C TYR A 202 12.88 11.76 17.71
N ARG A 203 13.61 12.51 18.56
CA ARG A 203 14.53 13.58 18.16
C ARG A 203 15.64 13.05 17.26
N LYS A 204 16.30 11.96 17.65
CA LYS A 204 17.32 11.30 16.84
C LYS A 204 16.78 10.83 15.49
N ARG A 205 15.55 10.29 15.44
CA ARG A 205 14.92 9.88 14.18
C ARG A 205 14.68 11.09 13.27
N ALA A 206 14.03 12.14 13.76
CA ALA A 206 13.79 13.34 12.97
C ALA A 206 15.10 13.97 12.45
N ASP A 207 16.10 14.12 13.32
CA ASP A 207 17.42 14.68 12.97
C ASP A 207 18.14 13.81 11.92
N ALA A 208 18.13 12.48 12.06
CA ALA A 208 18.73 11.56 11.11
C ALA A 208 18.08 11.60 9.72
N PHE A 209 16.80 11.96 9.63
CA PHE A 209 16.10 12.20 8.37
C PHE A 209 16.29 13.63 7.83
N GLY A 210 17.12 14.46 8.46
CA GLY A 210 17.48 15.81 7.99
C GLY A 210 16.50 16.90 8.40
N TRP A 211 15.66 16.66 9.40
CA TRP A 211 14.72 17.66 9.94
C TRP A 211 15.37 18.48 11.05
N HIS A 212 14.83 19.66 11.35
CA HIS A 212 15.12 20.39 12.57
C HIS A 212 14.18 19.94 13.70
N PRO A 213 14.63 19.16 14.69
CA PRO A 213 13.75 18.73 15.77
C PRO A 213 13.70 19.78 16.90
N ILE A 214 12.50 20.07 17.39
CA ILE A 214 12.26 20.95 18.55
C ILE A 214 11.39 20.18 19.54
N ALA A 215 11.95 19.80 20.70
CA ALA A 215 11.18 19.14 21.75
C ALA A 215 10.54 20.18 22.68
N VAL A 216 9.26 20.00 22.99
CA VAL A 216 8.48 20.91 23.84
C VAL A 216 7.54 20.14 24.76
N ASP A 217 7.13 20.77 25.86
CA ASP A 217 5.88 20.42 26.53
C ASP A 217 4.70 20.87 25.64
N GLY A 218 3.96 19.90 25.11
CA GLY A 218 2.83 20.15 24.22
C GLY A 218 1.59 20.70 24.92
N GLN A 219 1.56 20.77 26.26
CA GLN A 219 0.56 21.49 27.05
C GLN A 219 1.01 22.93 27.39
N ASN A 220 2.27 23.29 27.09
CA ASN A 220 2.81 24.62 27.37
C ASN A 220 2.66 25.54 26.15
N VAL A 221 1.69 26.46 26.21
CA VAL A 221 1.42 27.43 25.15
C VAL A 221 2.62 28.33 24.84
N ASP A 222 3.41 28.73 25.83
CA ASP A 222 4.59 29.58 25.62
C ASP A 222 5.68 28.84 24.84
N GLU A 223 5.94 27.57 25.18
CA GLU A 223 6.90 26.74 24.45
C GLU A 223 6.44 26.47 23.01
N LEU A 224 5.15 26.21 22.80
CA LEU A 224 4.57 26.05 21.46
C LEU A 224 4.73 27.32 20.62
N LEU A 225 4.44 28.50 21.18
CA LEU A 225 4.63 29.78 20.48
C LEU A 225 6.09 30.00 20.07
N GLN A 226 7.04 29.68 20.96
CA GLN A 226 8.47 29.77 20.68
C GLN A 226 8.90 28.76 19.60
N ALA A 227 8.44 27.52 19.68
CA ALA A 227 8.76 26.47 18.70
C ALA A 227 8.21 26.79 17.30
N PHE A 228 6.98 27.32 17.19
CA PHE A 228 6.43 27.73 15.89
C PHE A 228 7.15 28.93 15.31
N LYS A 229 7.60 29.88 16.14
CA LYS A 229 8.45 30.98 15.72
C LYS A 229 9.78 30.46 15.18
N GLU A 230 10.46 29.60 15.92
CA GLU A 230 11.71 28.97 15.50
C GLU A 230 11.54 28.15 14.21
N ALA A 231 10.43 27.43 14.06
CA ALA A 231 10.09 26.70 12.84
C ALA A 231 9.90 27.63 11.63
N ALA A 232 9.37 28.85 11.82
CA ALA A 232 9.21 29.84 10.76
C ALA A 232 10.55 30.49 10.35
N GLU A 233 11.47 30.64 11.31
CA GLU A 233 12.81 31.19 11.12
C GLU A 233 13.80 30.16 10.56
N THR A 234 13.56 28.86 10.79
CA THR A 234 14.37 27.77 10.24
C THR A 234 14.31 27.76 8.71
N LYS A 235 15.48 27.72 8.06
CA LYS A 235 15.63 27.72 6.59
C LYS A 235 16.40 26.49 6.11
N ASN A 236 16.21 26.14 4.84
CA ASN A 236 16.89 25.07 4.12
C ASN A 236 16.65 23.63 4.64
N ARG A 237 15.75 23.43 5.60
CA ARG A 237 15.32 22.12 6.09
C ARG A 237 13.92 22.22 6.71
N PRO A 238 13.10 21.16 6.66
CA PRO A 238 11.80 21.11 7.34
C PRO A 238 11.98 21.06 8.87
N THR A 239 10.94 21.45 9.62
CA THR A 239 10.96 21.44 11.11
C THR A 239 9.99 20.40 11.67
N CYS A 240 10.42 19.67 12.71
CA CYS A 240 9.62 18.68 13.42
C CYS A 240 9.50 19.08 14.90
N ILE A 241 8.32 19.53 15.33
CA ILE A 241 8.02 19.79 16.73
C ILE A 241 7.61 18.47 17.38
N LEU A 242 8.36 18.05 18.39
CA LEU A 242 8.15 16.85 19.19
C LEU A 242 7.43 17.27 20.46
N ALA A 243 6.10 17.29 20.40
CA ALA A 243 5.27 17.74 21.50
C ALA A 243 5.02 16.57 22.44
N LYS A 244 5.64 16.59 23.63
CA LYS A 244 5.29 15.65 24.69
C LYS A 244 3.91 16.01 25.22
N THR A 245 2.98 15.06 25.15
CA THR A 245 1.60 15.29 25.60
C THR A 245 1.08 14.10 26.38
N PHE A 246 -0.15 14.21 26.88
CA PHE A 246 -0.85 13.11 27.53
C PHE A 246 -2.18 12.87 26.83
N LYS A 247 -2.46 11.61 26.45
CA LYS A 247 -3.75 11.26 25.84
C LYS A 247 -4.86 11.53 26.83
N GLY A 248 -5.90 12.27 26.45
CA GLY A 248 -6.92 12.73 27.38
C GLY A 248 -6.46 13.86 28.31
N SER A 249 -5.47 14.66 27.91
CA SER A 249 -5.00 15.81 28.71
C SER A 249 -6.16 16.72 29.14
N GLY A 250 -6.21 17.05 30.44
CA GLY A 250 -7.27 17.84 31.05
C GLY A 250 -8.53 17.04 31.43
N LEU A 251 -8.59 15.74 31.11
CA LEU A 251 -9.70 14.86 31.45
C LEU A 251 -9.37 14.07 32.72
N LYS A 252 -9.68 14.64 33.88
CA LYS A 252 -9.32 14.05 35.19
C LYS A 252 -9.82 12.61 35.33
N GLY A 253 -8.92 11.69 35.69
CA GLY A 253 -9.22 10.25 35.85
C GLY A 253 -9.40 9.47 34.52
N ILE A 254 -8.98 10.08 33.41
CA ILE A 254 -8.89 9.49 32.06
C ILE A 254 -7.53 9.82 31.42
N GLU A 255 -6.96 11.00 31.74
CA GLU A 255 -5.65 11.41 31.27
C GLU A 255 -4.60 10.33 31.46
N ASN A 256 -3.89 10.01 30.38
CA ASN A 256 -2.83 9.02 30.30
C ASN A 256 -3.26 7.57 30.58
N GLU A 257 -4.56 7.28 30.65
CA GLU A 257 -5.08 5.93 30.86
C GLU A 257 -5.23 5.15 29.55
N LEU A 258 -5.05 3.82 29.64
CA LEU A 258 -5.32 2.88 28.55
C LEU A 258 -6.84 2.75 28.30
N ASP A 259 -7.21 2.11 27.20
CA ASP A 259 -8.60 1.76 26.87
C ASP A 259 -9.57 2.93 26.70
N TRP A 260 -9.09 4.17 26.50
CA TRP A 260 -9.93 5.35 26.22
C TRP A 260 -9.80 5.89 24.79
N HIS A 261 -9.08 5.20 23.90
CA HIS A 261 -9.06 5.56 22.48
C HIS A 261 -10.40 5.19 21.82
N GLY A 262 -10.95 6.11 21.01
CA GLY A 262 -12.18 5.87 20.24
C GLY A 262 -13.46 5.75 21.07
N LYS A 263 -13.42 6.14 22.35
CA LYS A 263 -14.56 6.05 23.26
C LYS A 263 -15.07 7.45 23.65
N PRO A 264 -16.38 7.73 23.51
CA PRO A 264 -17.00 8.87 24.19
C PRO A 264 -16.89 8.68 25.71
N LEU A 265 -17.02 9.77 26.47
CA LEU A 265 -16.71 9.74 27.91
C LEU A 265 -17.82 9.12 28.77
N GLY A 266 -19.02 8.92 28.21
CA GLY A 266 -20.15 8.37 28.94
C GLY A 266 -20.54 9.26 30.12
N ASP A 267 -20.82 8.64 31.26
CA ASP A 267 -21.27 9.33 32.48
C ASP A 267 -20.23 10.33 33.02
N LYS A 268 -18.93 10.09 32.75
CA LYS A 268 -17.84 11.01 33.17
C LYS A 268 -17.84 12.33 32.42
N GLY A 269 -18.51 12.42 31.27
CA GLY A 269 -18.44 13.57 30.37
C GLY A 269 -18.95 14.88 31.00
N LYS A 270 -20.06 14.82 31.74
CA LYS A 270 -20.68 16.02 32.35
C LYS A 270 -19.75 16.68 33.37
N ASP A 271 -19.25 15.91 34.32
CA ASP A 271 -18.38 16.40 35.40
C ASP A 271 -17.06 16.97 34.84
N ILE A 272 -16.51 16.31 33.82
CA ILE A 272 -15.29 16.78 33.15
C ILE A 272 -15.55 18.10 32.42
N VAL A 273 -16.66 18.22 31.67
CA VAL A 273 -17.03 19.46 30.99
C VAL A 273 -17.24 20.60 32.00
N GLU A 274 -17.90 20.35 33.12
CA GLU A 274 -18.06 21.36 34.19
C GLU A 274 -16.71 21.78 34.78
N SER A 275 -15.78 20.85 34.96
CA SER A 275 -14.44 21.16 35.45
C SER A 275 -13.66 22.04 34.46
N LEU A 276 -13.75 21.77 33.16
CA LEU A 276 -13.11 22.56 32.11
C LEU A 276 -13.74 23.96 32.00
N LYS A 277 -15.08 24.07 32.14
CA LYS A 277 -15.78 25.37 32.16
C LYS A 277 -15.29 26.27 33.30
N LYS A 278 -14.99 25.70 34.48
CA LYS A 278 -14.41 26.45 35.61
C LYS A 278 -13.01 26.99 35.30
N LEU A 279 -12.22 26.32 34.45
CA LEU A 279 -10.88 26.77 34.05
C LEU A 279 -10.90 27.91 33.02
N ILE A 280 -12.00 28.11 32.30
CA ILE A 280 -12.13 29.21 31.33
C ILE A 280 -12.29 30.56 32.03
N ASN A 281 -12.95 30.60 33.20
CA ASN A 281 -13.21 31.76 34.07
C ASN A 281 -13.06 33.16 33.39
N GLY A 282 -14.11 33.61 32.71
CA GLY A 282 -14.18 34.91 32.03
C GLY A 282 -14.45 34.79 30.52
N ASP A 283 -14.61 35.93 29.85
CA ASP A 283 -14.87 35.97 28.41
C ASP A 283 -13.65 35.50 27.60
N ILE A 284 -13.90 34.74 26.54
CA ILE A 284 -12.91 34.38 25.54
C ILE A 284 -12.94 35.43 24.43
N LYS A 285 -11.90 36.27 24.37
CA LYS A 285 -11.70 37.19 23.25
C LYS A 285 -11.01 36.43 22.13
N HIS A 286 -11.72 36.13 21.04
CA HIS A 286 -11.10 35.50 19.88
C HIS A 286 -10.01 36.40 19.30
N PRO A 287 -8.76 35.92 19.17
CA PRO A 287 -7.69 36.69 18.56
C PRO A 287 -8.04 37.07 17.11
N GLN A 288 -7.61 38.25 16.69
CA GLN A 288 -7.72 38.64 15.30
C GLN A 288 -6.76 37.79 14.46
N LEU A 289 -7.31 37.03 13.51
CA LEU A 289 -6.51 36.21 12.59
C LEU A 289 -5.57 37.08 11.76
N ALA A 290 -4.35 36.58 11.55
CA ALA A 290 -3.35 37.26 10.75
C ALA A 290 -3.79 37.32 9.27
N LYS A 291 -3.69 38.51 8.67
CA LYS A 291 -4.13 38.73 7.29
C LYS A 291 -3.18 38.06 6.30
N ILE A 292 -3.77 37.46 5.27
CA ILE A 292 -3.03 37.00 4.09
C ILE A 292 -2.55 38.23 3.32
N THR A 293 -1.25 38.31 3.06
CA THR A 293 -0.63 39.44 2.33
C THR A 293 0.01 39.01 1.01
N ALA A 294 0.35 37.73 0.86
CA ALA A 294 0.96 37.20 -0.35
C ALA A 294 -0.05 37.02 -1.48
N LYS A 295 0.43 37.29 -2.69
CA LYS A 295 -0.30 37.03 -3.93
C LYS A 295 0.19 35.73 -4.52
N VAL A 296 -0.75 34.83 -4.80
CA VAL A 296 -0.50 33.60 -5.56
C VAL A 296 -1.08 33.78 -6.95
N SER A 297 -0.37 33.35 -7.99
CA SER A 297 -0.87 33.47 -9.36
C SER A 297 -2.17 32.69 -9.51
N GLU A 298 -3.19 33.37 -10.05
CA GLU A 298 -4.42 32.74 -10.47
C GLU A 298 -4.16 31.68 -11.54
N ILE A 299 -4.96 30.63 -11.51
CA ILE A 299 -4.92 29.55 -12.48
C ILE A 299 -6.10 29.75 -13.42
N LYS A 300 -5.82 30.14 -14.66
CA LYS A 300 -6.83 30.27 -15.70
C LYS A 300 -6.93 28.95 -16.46
N LYS A 301 -8.06 28.26 -16.33
CA LYS A 301 -8.37 27.01 -17.06
C LYS A 301 -9.48 27.24 -18.11
N ASP A 302 -9.52 28.42 -18.72
CA ASP A 302 -10.66 28.83 -19.56
C ASP A 302 -10.69 28.14 -20.95
N SER A 303 -9.67 27.32 -21.28
CA SER A 303 -9.58 26.61 -22.56
C SER A 303 -9.24 25.12 -22.39
N GLU A 304 -9.80 24.29 -23.27
CA GLU A 304 -9.43 22.87 -23.44
C GLU A 304 -7.91 22.70 -23.58
N ILE A 305 -7.33 21.79 -22.81
CA ILE A 305 -5.89 21.51 -22.83
C ILE A 305 -5.58 20.59 -24.01
N LYS A 306 -4.71 21.02 -24.92
CA LYS A 306 -4.32 20.23 -26.10
C LYS A 306 -2.84 19.93 -26.11
N LEU A 307 -2.41 18.89 -26.82
CA LEU A 307 -1.00 18.68 -27.13
C LEU A 307 -0.47 19.84 -27.98
N SER A 308 0.79 20.23 -27.77
CA SER A 308 1.43 21.31 -28.56
C SER A 308 1.63 21.00 -30.05
N SER A 309 1.49 19.74 -30.44
CA SER A 309 1.46 19.25 -31.82
C SER A 309 0.67 17.94 -31.84
N PRO A 310 -0.04 17.61 -32.93
CA PRO A 310 -0.74 16.33 -33.05
C PRO A 310 0.24 15.14 -32.98
N PRO A 311 -0.29 13.91 -32.84
CA PRO A 311 0.47 12.69 -33.12
C PRO A 311 1.12 12.76 -34.51
N ASN A 312 2.30 12.17 -34.66
CA ASN A 312 3.04 12.20 -35.92
C ASN A 312 3.86 10.93 -36.11
N TYR A 313 3.16 9.83 -36.37
CA TYR A 313 3.73 8.52 -36.64
C TYR A 313 3.54 8.16 -38.10
N ASP A 314 4.59 7.64 -38.75
CA ASP A 314 4.61 7.31 -40.18
C ASP A 314 4.14 5.87 -40.47
N GLY A 315 3.81 5.11 -39.42
CA GLY A 315 3.41 3.71 -39.48
C GLY A 315 4.52 2.71 -39.79
N LYS A 316 5.76 3.16 -40.06
CA LYS A 316 6.87 2.29 -40.46
C LYS A 316 7.65 1.73 -39.28
N LYS A 317 7.66 2.45 -38.17
CA LYS A 317 8.38 2.06 -36.95
C LYS A 317 7.39 1.61 -35.89
N GLU A 318 7.67 0.46 -35.30
CA GLU A 318 6.98 0.02 -34.09
C GLU A 318 7.48 0.84 -32.88
N ILE A 319 6.56 1.28 -32.04
CA ILE A 319 6.84 2.16 -30.90
C ILE A 319 6.04 1.68 -29.71
N ALA A 320 6.69 1.55 -28.54
CA ALA A 320 6.01 1.17 -27.32
C ALA A 320 5.09 2.29 -26.80
N THR A 321 3.92 1.92 -26.27
CA THR A 321 2.96 2.90 -25.72
C THR A 321 3.53 3.69 -24.54
N ARG A 322 4.45 3.12 -23.75
CA ARG A 322 5.18 3.84 -22.70
C ARG A 322 6.07 4.97 -23.25
N LEU A 323 6.69 4.78 -24.41
CA LEU A 323 7.51 5.81 -25.07
C LEU A 323 6.65 6.90 -25.70
N ALA A 324 5.53 6.50 -26.32
CA ALA A 324 4.53 7.43 -26.84
C ALA A 324 3.92 8.28 -25.72
N HIS A 325 3.60 7.69 -24.56
CA HIS A 325 3.19 8.41 -23.35
C HIS A 325 4.20 9.49 -22.95
N GLY A 326 5.48 9.15 -22.81
CA GLY A 326 6.53 10.13 -22.48
C GLY A 326 6.62 11.27 -23.50
N THR A 327 6.40 10.97 -24.79
CA THR A 327 6.38 11.96 -25.87
C THR A 327 5.15 12.88 -25.77
N ALA A 328 3.98 12.32 -25.48
CA ALA A 328 2.76 13.09 -25.28
C ALA A 328 2.83 13.97 -24.05
N LEU A 329 3.39 13.46 -22.94
CA LEU A 329 3.59 14.22 -21.72
C LEU A 329 4.50 15.43 -21.96
N GLU A 330 5.59 15.26 -22.72
CA GLU A 330 6.47 16.35 -23.15
C GLU A 330 5.73 17.39 -24.02
N LYS A 331 4.90 16.95 -24.97
CA LYS A 331 4.07 17.83 -25.80
C LYS A 331 3.02 18.59 -24.97
N LEU A 332 2.40 17.93 -23.99
CA LEU A 332 1.42 18.51 -23.08
C LEU A 332 2.06 19.53 -22.13
N GLY A 333 3.26 19.23 -21.64
CA GLY A 333 4.05 20.16 -20.84
C GLY A 333 4.33 21.48 -21.56
N LYS A 334 4.52 21.43 -22.88
CA LYS A 334 4.77 22.63 -23.70
C LYS A 334 3.56 23.55 -23.78
N SER A 335 2.36 22.98 -23.88
CA SER A 335 1.10 23.72 -24.05
C SER A 335 0.46 24.11 -22.71
N CYS A 336 0.74 23.39 -21.63
CA CYS A 336 0.16 23.64 -20.31
C CYS A 336 1.23 23.70 -19.21
N LYS A 337 1.46 24.91 -18.68
CA LYS A 337 2.41 25.15 -17.58
C LYS A 337 2.00 24.54 -16.24
N TYR A 338 0.73 24.13 -16.09
CA TYR A 338 0.21 23.55 -14.85
C TYR A 338 0.39 22.03 -14.76
N VAL A 339 0.93 21.40 -15.80
CA VAL A 339 1.30 19.97 -15.76
C VAL A 339 2.56 19.80 -14.93
N VAL A 340 2.52 18.86 -13.99
CA VAL A 340 3.64 18.44 -13.14
C VAL A 340 3.78 16.91 -13.27
N ALA A 341 4.99 16.42 -13.48
CA ALA A 341 5.26 15.00 -13.58
C ALA A 341 6.03 14.52 -12.34
N LEU A 342 5.65 13.37 -11.80
CA LEU A 342 6.32 12.71 -10.69
C LEU A 342 6.68 11.28 -11.09
N ASP A 343 7.83 10.79 -10.65
CA ASP A 343 8.28 9.43 -10.94
C ASP A 343 9.05 8.84 -9.75
N GLY A 344 8.94 7.53 -9.55
CA GLY A 344 9.60 6.79 -8.47
C GLY A 344 10.86 6.06 -8.94
N ASP A 345 11.89 6.82 -9.36
CA ASP A 345 13.15 6.31 -9.93
C ASP A 345 13.05 5.34 -11.13
N THR A 346 11.96 5.41 -11.89
CA THR A 346 11.70 4.60 -13.09
C THR A 346 11.59 5.42 -14.38
N LYS A 347 11.93 6.72 -14.32
CA LYS A 347 11.79 7.71 -15.40
C LYS A 347 12.39 7.34 -16.77
N ASN A 348 13.45 6.54 -16.76
CA ASN A 348 14.09 6.01 -17.97
C ASN A 348 13.30 4.85 -18.61
N SER A 349 12.50 4.16 -17.80
CA SER A 349 11.67 3.01 -18.18
C SER A 349 10.22 3.42 -18.50
N THR A 350 9.67 4.39 -17.76
CA THR A 350 8.35 5.01 -18.00
C THR A 350 8.39 6.07 -19.10
N TYR A 351 9.60 6.52 -19.48
CA TYR A 351 9.87 7.65 -20.36
C TYR A 351 9.38 9.00 -19.85
N SER A 352 9.00 9.12 -18.58
CA SER A 352 8.74 10.41 -17.94
C SER A 352 9.99 11.32 -17.93
N GLN A 353 11.19 10.74 -18.12
CA GLN A 353 12.44 11.49 -18.30
C GLN A 353 12.38 12.50 -19.46
N LYS A 354 11.57 12.26 -20.50
CA LYS A 354 11.38 13.23 -21.59
C LYS A 354 10.80 14.54 -21.07
N PHE A 355 9.82 14.45 -20.16
CA PHE A 355 9.27 15.62 -19.49
C PHE A 355 10.29 16.27 -18.55
N ARG A 356 11.06 15.48 -17.79
CA ARG A 356 12.15 15.99 -16.94
C ARG A 356 13.16 16.81 -17.75
N ASP A 357 13.61 16.27 -18.89
CA ASP A 357 14.66 16.88 -19.69
C ASP A 357 14.18 18.20 -20.31
N SER A 358 12.90 18.28 -20.68
CA SER A 358 12.30 19.47 -21.27
C SER A 358 11.78 20.49 -20.23
N TYR A 359 11.35 20.05 -19.05
CA TYR A 359 10.74 20.87 -17.99
C TYR A 359 11.19 20.45 -16.59
N PRO A 360 12.49 20.57 -16.25
CA PRO A 360 13.04 20.06 -14.99
C PRO A 360 12.39 20.70 -13.76
N ASP A 361 12.01 21.98 -13.83
CA ASP A 361 11.35 22.72 -12.74
C ASP A 361 9.92 22.25 -12.43
N ARG A 362 9.35 21.36 -13.27
CA ARG A 362 8.02 20.77 -13.10
C ARG A 362 8.05 19.25 -13.02
N PHE A 363 9.25 18.68 -12.87
CA PHE A 363 9.45 17.26 -12.63
C PHE A 363 9.88 17.03 -11.18
N VAL A 364 9.23 16.10 -10.51
CA VAL A 364 9.52 15.74 -9.12
C VAL A 364 10.02 14.30 -9.08
N GLU A 365 11.30 14.12 -8.78
CA GLU A 365 11.85 12.81 -8.47
C GLU A 365 11.41 12.40 -7.06
N CYS A 366 10.72 11.28 -6.95
CA CYS A 366 10.21 10.79 -5.67
C CYS A 366 11.01 9.60 -5.14
N TYR A 367 12.01 9.11 -5.88
CA TYR A 367 12.81 7.93 -5.54
C TYR A 367 11.95 6.66 -5.39
N ILE A 368 12.53 5.56 -4.91
CA ILE A 368 11.81 4.29 -4.69
C ILE A 368 10.95 4.40 -3.40
N ALA A 369 9.88 5.19 -3.51
CA ALA A 369 8.97 5.55 -2.42
C ALA A 369 7.58 5.86 -3.00
N GLU A 370 6.93 4.85 -3.59
CA GLU A 370 5.72 5.06 -4.37
C GLU A 370 4.55 5.58 -3.51
N GLN A 371 4.45 5.16 -2.24
CA GLN A 371 3.40 5.64 -1.33
C GLN A 371 3.51 7.16 -1.16
N ASN A 372 4.72 7.65 -0.85
CA ASN A 372 4.96 9.08 -0.76
C ASN A 372 4.84 9.79 -2.11
N MET A 373 5.25 9.18 -3.23
CA MET A 373 5.07 9.77 -4.57
C MET A 373 3.60 10.11 -4.84
N VAL A 374 2.69 9.18 -4.57
CA VAL A 374 1.25 9.41 -4.74
C VAL A 374 0.73 10.44 -3.75
N ALA A 375 1.17 10.40 -2.49
CA ALA A 375 0.77 11.39 -1.49
C ALA A 375 1.23 12.81 -1.86
N VAL A 376 2.49 12.98 -2.27
CA VAL A 376 3.03 14.25 -2.75
C VAL A 376 2.24 14.76 -3.96
N ALA A 377 1.92 13.89 -4.93
CA ALA A 377 1.12 14.27 -6.09
C ALA A 377 -0.27 14.78 -5.71
N ILE A 378 -0.95 14.12 -4.77
CA ILE A 378 -2.25 14.54 -4.23
C ILE A 378 -2.11 15.89 -3.52
N GLY A 379 -1.06 16.07 -2.71
CA GLY A 379 -0.73 17.33 -2.05
C GLY A 379 -0.56 18.50 -3.02
N ILE A 380 0.21 18.30 -4.10
CA ILE A 380 0.42 19.29 -5.17
C ILE A 380 -0.89 19.60 -5.92
N ALA A 381 -1.75 18.60 -6.12
CA ALA A 381 -3.01 18.75 -6.85
C ALA A 381 -4.12 19.44 -6.05
N THR A 382 -3.99 19.55 -4.72
CA THR A 382 -4.99 20.20 -3.86
C THR A 382 -5.29 21.62 -4.32
N ARG A 383 -6.51 22.12 -4.06
CA ARG A 383 -6.99 23.45 -4.49
C ARG A 383 -6.86 23.70 -5.99
N ASP A 384 -6.94 22.61 -6.77
CA ASP A 384 -6.88 22.61 -8.24
C ASP A 384 -5.62 23.28 -8.81
N ARG A 385 -4.52 23.28 -8.02
CA ARG A 385 -3.32 24.06 -8.33
C ARG A 385 -2.57 23.56 -9.56
N TYR A 386 -2.43 22.24 -9.69
CA TYR A 386 -1.66 21.59 -10.75
C TYR A 386 -2.33 20.30 -11.24
N ILE A 387 -1.94 19.87 -12.43
CA ILE A 387 -2.36 18.62 -13.06
C ILE A 387 -1.19 17.64 -12.93
N CYS A 388 -1.24 16.78 -11.93
CA CYS A 388 -0.16 15.85 -11.61
C CYS A 388 -0.29 14.54 -12.40
N PHE A 389 0.79 14.14 -13.06
CA PHE A 389 0.96 12.80 -13.63
C PHE A 389 2.01 12.01 -12.83
N VAL A 390 1.62 10.86 -12.28
CA VAL A 390 2.46 9.97 -11.48
C VAL A 390 2.85 8.75 -12.30
N HIS A 391 4.13 8.36 -12.25
CA HIS A 391 4.70 7.32 -13.10
C HIS A 391 5.48 6.29 -12.29
N THR A 392 5.15 5.02 -12.49
CA THR A 392 5.99 3.87 -12.11
C THR A 392 5.56 2.65 -12.94
N PHE A 393 5.96 1.45 -12.55
CA PHE A 393 5.45 0.22 -13.16
C PHE A 393 4.04 -0.04 -12.61
N ALA A 394 3.16 -0.58 -13.44
CA ALA A 394 1.78 -0.92 -13.05
C ALA A 394 1.77 -1.83 -11.80
N ALA A 395 2.70 -2.79 -11.72
CA ALA A 395 2.90 -3.64 -10.56
C ALA A 395 3.18 -2.84 -9.28
N PHE A 396 4.01 -1.79 -9.33
CA PHE A 396 4.41 -1.03 -8.14
C PHE A 396 3.36 -0.02 -7.68
N LEU A 397 2.36 0.30 -8.51
CA LEU A 397 1.20 1.07 -8.04
C LEU A 397 0.40 0.32 -6.98
N THR A 398 0.49 -1.02 -6.90
CA THR A 398 -0.09 -1.82 -5.80
C THR A 398 0.47 -1.41 -4.43
N ARG A 399 1.74 -0.99 -4.37
CA ARG A 399 2.38 -0.48 -3.16
C ARG A 399 1.71 0.80 -2.63
N THR A 400 0.91 1.46 -3.46
CA THR A 400 0.29 2.77 -3.19
C THR A 400 -1.22 2.71 -3.08
N PHE A 401 -1.82 1.50 -3.08
CA PHE A 401 -3.25 1.37 -3.29
C PHE A 401 -4.07 2.12 -2.21
N ASP A 402 -3.61 2.14 -0.97
CA ASP A 402 -4.29 2.90 0.07
C ASP A 402 -4.19 4.43 -0.14
N GLN A 403 -3.09 4.95 -0.67
CA GLN A 403 -2.99 6.36 -1.05
C GLN A 403 -3.87 6.70 -2.27
N ILE A 404 -3.99 5.78 -3.25
CA ILE A 404 -4.90 5.93 -4.38
C ILE A 404 -6.36 5.96 -3.88
N ARG A 405 -6.73 5.02 -3.00
CA ARG A 405 -8.06 4.93 -2.39
C ARG A 405 -8.40 6.20 -1.59
N MET A 406 -7.48 6.66 -0.74
CA MET A 406 -7.65 7.90 0.00
C MET A 406 -7.64 9.15 -0.90
N GLY A 407 -6.94 9.10 -2.03
CA GLY A 407 -7.02 10.11 -3.08
C GLY A 407 -8.43 10.24 -3.65
N ALA A 408 -9.13 9.13 -3.90
CA ALA A 408 -10.51 9.15 -4.36
C ALA A 408 -11.46 9.74 -3.31
N ILE A 409 -11.28 9.37 -2.04
CA ILE A 409 -12.03 9.95 -0.90
C ILE A 409 -11.73 11.46 -0.75
N SER A 410 -10.53 11.88 -1.15
CA SER A 410 -10.10 13.28 -1.19
C SER A 410 -10.54 14.03 -2.46
N PHE A 411 -11.33 13.40 -3.34
CA PHE A 411 -11.74 13.96 -4.63
C PHE A 411 -10.54 14.43 -5.50
N THR A 412 -9.42 13.72 -5.41
CA THR A 412 -8.21 14.08 -6.14
C THR A 412 -8.39 13.91 -7.65
N LYS A 413 -7.61 14.67 -8.41
CA LYS A 413 -7.62 14.70 -9.88
C LYS A 413 -6.31 14.20 -10.49
N VAL A 414 -5.50 13.51 -9.70
CA VAL A 414 -4.20 12.96 -10.12
C VAL A 414 -4.35 11.93 -11.24
N LYS A 415 -3.41 11.93 -12.18
CA LYS A 415 -3.32 11.00 -13.30
C LYS A 415 -2.22 9.99 -13.01
N PHE A 416 -2.56 8.70 -13.04
CA PHE A 416 -1.67 7.59 -12.74
C PHE A 416 -1.28 6.89 -14.02
N VAL A 417 0.01 6.59 -14.17
CA VAL A 417 0.56 5.94 -15.35
C VAL A 417 1.35 4.72 -14.91
N GLY A 418 0.81 3.55 -15.21
CA GLY A 418 1.45 2.26 -14.94
C GLY A 418 2.07 1.73 -16.22
N SER A 419 3.40 1.72 -16.30
CA SER A 419 4.12 1.07 -17.39
C SER A 419 4.38 -0.41 -17.11
N HIS A 420 4.97 -1.14 -18.05
CA HIS A 420 5.37 -2.55 -17.81
C HIS A 420 4.18 -3.43 -17.37
N ALA A 421 3.00 -3.17 -17.93
CA ALA A 421 1.83 -3.94 -17.60
C ALA A 421 1.82 -5.29 -18.34
N GLY A 422 1.36 -6.34 -17.66
CA GLY A 422 1.23 -7.68 -18.20
C GLY A 422 2.53 -8.50 -18.27
N ILE A 423 2.42 -9.76 -18.71
CA ILE A 423 3.54 -10.68 -18.93
C ILE A 423 4.38 -10.30 -20.14
N SER A 424 3.85 -9.49 -21.05
CA SER A 424 4.55 -9.03 -22.25
C SER A 424 5.81 -8.20 -21.97
N ILE A 425 6.10 -7.88 -20.70
CA ILE A 425 7.39 -7.29 -20.32
C ILE A 425 8.56 -8.24 -20.57
N GLY A 426 8.34 -9.54 -20.46
CA GLY A 426 9.36 -10.57 -20.69
C GLY A 426 10.17 -10.95 -19.44
N GLU A 427 11.48 -10.77 -19.54
CA GLU A 427 12.47 -11.52 -18.78
C GLU A 427 12.57 -11.16 -17.30
N ASP A 428 12.13 -9.96 -16.91
CA ASP A 428 12.15 -9.52 -15.51
C ASP A 428 11.28 -10.41 -14.60
N GLY A 429 10.26 -11.06 -15.16
CA GLY A 429 9.42 -12.00 -14.43
C GLY A 429 8.31 -11.35 -13.60
N PRO A 430 7.59 -12.15 -12.79
CA PRO A 430 6.30 -11.78 -12.22
C PRO A 430 6.33 -10.63 -11.23
N SER A 431 7.49 -10.32 -10.61
CA SER A 431 7.60 -9.20 -9.68
C SER A 431 7.41 -7.82 -10.33
N GLN A 432 7.56 -7.71 -11.65
CA GLN A 432 7.42 -6.47 -12.41
C GLN A 432 6.15 -6.45 -13.28
N MET A 433 5.46 -7.59 -13.40
CA MET A 433 4.28 -7.74 -14.26
C MET A 433 3.05 -7.19 -13.54
N GLY A 434 2.52 -6.06 -14.01
CA GLY A 434 1.24 -5.56 -13.51
C GLY A 434 0.10 -6.43 -14.05
N LEU A 435 -0.46 -7.32 -13.23
CA LEU A 435 -1.48 -8.29 -13.63
C LEU A 435 -2.80 -8.13 -12.85
N GLU A 436 -2.84 -7.25 -11.87
CA GLU A 436 -3.99 -6.89 -11.03
C GLU A 436 -4.30 -5.38 -11.06
N ASP A 437 -3.61 -4.63 -11.92
CA ASP A 437 -3.66 -3.18 -11.97
C ASP A 437 -5.04 -2.65 -12.42
N PHE A 438 -5.72 -3.35 -13.35
CA PHE A 438 -7.10 -2.99 -13.68
C PHE A 438 -8.08 -3.35 -12.56
N ALA A 439 -7.91 -4.49 -11.89
CA ALA A 439 -8.75 -4.84 -10.74
C ALA A 439 -8.67 -3.74 -9.67
N MET A 440 -7.45 -3.29 -9.37
CA MET A 440 -7.18 -2.21 -8.45
C MET A 440 -7.85 -0.89 -8.89
N PHE A 441 -7.54 -0.36 -10.08
CA PHE A 441 -8.05 0.95 -10.50
C PHE A 441 -9.54 0.96 -10.87
N ARG A 442 -10.10 -0.16 -11.32
CA ARG A 442 -11.55 -0.27 -11.57
C ARG A 442 -12.35 -0.26 -10.27
N SER A 443 -11.79 -0.74 -9.16
CA SER A 443 -12.44 -0.65 -7.84
C SER A 443 -12.52 0.79 -7.31
N VAL A 444 -11.63 1.68 -7.78
CA VAL A 444 -11.62 3.09 -7.37
C VAL A 444 -12.79 3.85 -8.01
N PRO A 445 -13.72 4.43 -7.23
CA PRO A 445 -14.89 5.14 -7.76
C PRO A 445 -14.50 6.26 -8.74
N GLN A 446 -15.26 6.38 -9.84
CA GLN A 446 -15.11 7.45 -10.85
C GLN A 446 -13.72 7.56 -11.53
N CYS A 447 -12.80 6.62 -11.29
CA CYS A 447 -11.54 6.53 -12.00
C CYS A 447 -11.76 6.08 -13.45
N VAL A 448 -11.17 6.78 -14.41
CA VAL A 448 -11.11 6.37 -15.83
C VAL A 448 -9.89 5.49 -16.04
N CYS A 449 -10.04 4.33 -16.67
CA CYS A 449 -8.97 3.38 -16.95
C CYS A 449 -8.75 3.28 -18.47
N PHE A 450 -7.69 3.90 -18.98
CA PHE A 450 -7.27 3.80 -20.37
C PHE A 450 -6.34 2.60 -20.58
N TYR A 451 -6.50 1.95 -21.73
CA TYR A 451 -5.55 0.96 -22.25
C TYR A 451 -5.21 1.27 -23.72
N PRO A 452 -4.36 2.28 -23.98
CA PRO A 452 -3.95 2.58 -25.35
C PRO A 452 -3.21 1.41 -25.98
N SER A 453 -3.55 1.11 -27.23
CA SER A 453 -3.04 -0.05 -27.96
C SER A 453 -1.87 0.27 -28.89
N ASP A 454 -1.67 1.54 -29.21
CA ASP A 454 -0.64 2.01 -30.13
C ASP A 454 -0.13 3.41 -29.75
N PRO A 455 0.86 3.97 -30.47
CA PRO A 455 1.40 5.28 -30.17
C PRO A 455 0.39 6.44 -30.28
N VAL A 456 -0.53 6.41 -31.26
CA VAL A 456 -1.54 7.47 -31.45
C VAL A 456 -2.52 7.50 -30.28
N SER A 457 -3.11 6.34 -29.96
CA SER A 457 -4.05 6.18 -28.85
C SER A 457 -3.39 6.52 -27.51
N ALA A 458 -2.09 6.23 -27.33
CA ALA A 458 -1.34 6.62 -26.14
C ALA A 458 -1.22 8.14 -26.00
N GLU A 459 -0.89 8.87 -27.07
CA GLU A 459 -0.86 10.34 -27.00
C GLU A 459 -2.25 10.94 -26.73
N ARG A 460 -3.30 10.37 -27.34
CA ARG A 460 -4.68 10.81 -27.12
C ARG A 460 -5.19 10.52 -25.72
N ALA A 461 -4.79 9.40 -25.11
CA ALA A 461 -5.11 9.09 -23.72
C ALA A 461 -4.53 10.14 -22.75
N VAL A 462 -3.30 10.64 -23.00
CA VAL A 462 -2.69 11.71 -22.20
C VAL A 462 -3.45 13.04 -22.32
N GLU A 463 -3.82 13.41 -23.55
CA GLU A 463 -4.62 14.61 -23.82
C GLU A 463 -6.00 14.57 -23.14
N LEU A 464 -6.71 13.45 -23.27
CA LEU A 464 -8.00 13.23 -22.59
C LEU A 464 -7.84 13.20 -21.07
N ALA A 465 -6.79 12.56 -20.56
CA ALA A 465 -6.53 12.47 -19.12
C ALA A 465 -6.34 13.86 -18.50
N ALA A 466 -5.63 14.75 -19.19
CA ALA A 466 -5.39 16.12 -18.73
C ALA A 466 -6.67 16.96 -18.59
N ASN A 467 -7.68 16.69 -19.42
CA ASN A 467 -8.97 17.39 -19.40
C ASN A 467 -10.04 16.73 -18.51
N TYR A 468 -9.84 15.48 -18.10
CA TYR A 468 -10.81 14.78 -17.26
C TYR A 468 -10.81 15.32 -15.82
N ASP A 469 -11.98 15.67 -15.30
CA ASP A 469 -12.16 16.16 -13.93
C ASP A 469 -12.31 15.01 -12.93
N GLY A 470 -11.22 14.30 -12.68
CA GLY A 470 -11.18 13.17 -11.76
C GLY A 470 -9.91 12.34 -11.90
N MET A 471 -9.88 11.20 -11.21
CA MET A 471 -8.75 10.27 -11.27
C MET A 471 -8.70 9.55 -12.63
N VAL A 472 -7.49 9.33 -13.13
CA VAL A 472 -7.25 8.60 -14.37
C VAL A 472 -6.14 7.59 -14.14
N TYR A 473 -6.29 6.40 -14.69
CA TYR A 473 -5.22 5.42 -14.87
C TYR A 473 -4.95 5.19 -16.36
N ILE A 474 -3.69 5.26 -16.77
CA ILE A 474 -3.23 4.94 -18.12
C ILE A 474 -2.29 3.73 -18.03
N ARG A 475 -2.72 2.60 -18.56
CA ARG A 475 -1.91 1.36 -18.64
C ARG A 475 -1.06 1.37 -19.90
N THR A 476 0.27 1.36 -19.76
CA THR A 476 1.21 1.37 -20.89
C THR A 476 2.08 0.10 -20.91
N SER A 477 2.52 -0.29 -22.09
CA SER A 477 3.15 -1.59 -22.35
C SER A 477 4.62 -1.44 -22.74
N ARG A 478 5.42 -2.46 -22.43
CA ARG A 478 6.86 -2.49 -22.70
C ARG A 478 7.22 -2.75 -24.17
N PRO A 479 6.60 -3.72 -24.88
CA PRO A 479 6.93 -4.03 -26.26
C PRO A 479 6.67 -2.85 -27.21
N ASN A 480 7.46 -2.80 -28.29
CA ASN A 480 7.11 -1.96 -29.43
C ASN A 480 5.93 -2.60 -30.16
N THR A 481 4.98 -1.77 -30.58
CA THR A 481 3.80 -2.22 -31.33
C THR A 481 3.62 -1.39 -32.59
N ALA A 482 2.93 -1.95 -33.59
CA ALA A 482 2.62 -1.24 -34.82
C ALA A 482 1.70 -0.04 -34.55
N THR A 483 1.80 1.00 -35.38
CA THR A 483 0.83 2.10 -35.35
C THR A 483 -0.43 1.65 -36.09
N LEU A 484 -1.57 1.67 -35.41
CA LEU A 484 -2.85 1.18 -35.94
C LEU A 484 -3.72 2.32 -36.46
N TYR A 485 -3.66 3.47 -35.79
CA TYR A 485 -4.53 4.59 -36.10
C TYR A 485 -3.82 5.68 -36.90
N LYS A 486 -4.60 6.44 -37.67
CA LYS A 486 -4.11 7.66 -38.30
C LYS A 486 -3.86 8.73 -37.23
N ASN A 487 -2.92 9.63 -37.49
CA ASN A 487 -2.54 10.69 -36.55
C ASN A 487 -3.71 11.64 -36.16
N ASP A 488 -4.67 11.81 -37.05
CA ASP A 488 -5.88 12.61 -36.88
C ASP A 488 -7.08 11.84 -36.31
N GLU A 489 -6.90 10.55 -35.99
CA GLU A 489 -7.95 9.73 -35.37
C GLU A 489 -8.41 10.35 -34.04
N LEU A 490 -9.73 10.45 -33.88
CA LEU A 490 -10.35 11.04 -32.69
C LEU A 490 -10.68 9.95 -31.68
N PHE A 491 -10.41 10.23 -30.40
CA PHE A 491 -10.69 9.33 -29.28
C PHE A 491 -11.57 10.01 -28.24
N GLN A 492 -12.36 9.21 -27.54
CA GLN A 492 -13.27 9.66 -26.49
C GLN A 492 -13.24 8.66 -25.33
N ILE A 493 -13.35 9.17 -24.10
CA ILE A 493 -13.53 8.34 -22.90
C ILE A 493 -14.84 7.53 -23.01
N GLY A 494 -14.76 6.21 -22.82
CA GLY A 494 -15.92 5.33 -22.89
C GLY A 494 -16.36 4.99 -24.32
N LYS A 495 -15.49 5.18 -25.31
CA LYS A 495 -15.75 4.81 -26.70
C LYS A 495 -14.68 3.87 -27.24
N ALA A 496 -15.13 2.67 -27.60
CA ALA A 496 -14.32 1.64 -28.23
C ALA A 496 -14.16 1.92 -29.73
N LYS A 497 -13.21 1.23 -30.36
CA LYS A 497 -12.95 1.27 -31.81
C LYS A 497 -13.12 -0.12 -32.39
N ILE A 498 -13.92 -0.22 -33.45
CA ILE A 498 -13.99 -1.42 -34.27
C ILE A 498 -12.87 -1.30 -35.32
N ILE A 499 -11.89 -2.20 -35.26
CA ILE A 499 -10.69 -2.17 -36.10
C ILE A 499 -10.90 -2.98 -37.38
N ILE A 500 -11.65 -4.08 -37.25
CA ILE A 500 -11.96 -4.99 -38.34
C ILE A 500 -13.45 -5.31 -38.23
N GLU A 501 -14.19 -5.15 -39.31
CA GLU A 501 -15.60 -5.56 -39.43
C GLU A 501 -15.94 -6.08 -40.82
N SER A 502 -16.94 -6.93 -40.86
CA SER A 502 -17.57 -7.45 -42.06
C SER A 502 -19.03 -7.81 -41.79
N SER A 503 -19.84 -7.90 -42.84
CA SER A 503 -21.20 -8.45 -42.72
C SER A 503 -21.20 -9.98 -42.48
N GLN A 504 -20.04 -10.63 -42.61
CA GLN A 504 -19.84 -12.07 -42.42
C GLN A 504 -19.16 -12.40 -41.09
N ASP A 505 -19.08 -11.42 -40.16
CA ASP A 505 -18.40 -11.61 -38.87
C ASP A 505 -19.09 -12.72 -38.06
N ILE A 506 -18.38 -13.81 -37.80
CA ILE A 506 -18.92 -14.94 -37.04
C ILE A 506 -18.73 -14.78 -35.53
N CYS A 507 -17.73 -14.00 -35.11
CA CYS A 507 -17.40 -13.75 -33.70
C CYS A 507 -16.77 -12.36 -33.54
N THR A 508 -16.94 -11.74 -32.38
CA THR A 508 -16.24 -10.51 -32.02
C THR A 508 -15.11 -10.80 -31.03
N ILE A 509 -13.88 -10.44 -31.40
CA ILE A 509 -12.71 -10.46 -30.51
C ILE A 509 -12.57 -9.07 -29.87
N ILE A 510 -12.55 -9.01 -28.55
CA ILE A 510 -12.46 -7.78 -27.75
C ILE A 510 -11.12 -7.77 -27.02
N SER A 511 -10.34 -6.71 -27.18
CA SER A 511 -9.04 -6.58 -26.53
C SER A 511 -8.60 -5.12 -26.35
N GLY A 512 -7.35 -4.93 -25.92
CA GLY A 512 -6.65 -3.66 -25.79
C GLY A 512 -5.15 -3.89 -25.56
N GLY A 513 -4.32 -2.87 -25.80
CA GLY A 513 -2.87 -2.96 -25.60
C GLY A 513 -2.21 -4.02 -26.48
N VAL A 514 -1.31 -4.80 -25.89
CA VAL A 514 -0.52 -5.83 -26.60
C VAL A 514 -1.39 -6.94 -27.19
N THR A 515 -2.48 -7.32 -26.53
CA THR A 515 -3.35 -8.41 -26.99
C THR A 515 -4.23 -8.00 -28.16
N LEU A 516 -4.41 -6.70 -28.42
CA LEU A 516 -5.06 -6.24 -29.66
C LEU A 516 -4.24 -6.60 -30.90
N HIS A 517 -2.90 -6.50 -30.82
CA HIS A 517 -2.02 -6.88 -31.92
C HIS A 517 -2.07 -8.38 -32.18
N GLU A 518 -2.20 -9.19 -31.12
CA GLU A 518 -2.43 -10.63 -31.26
C GLU A 518 -3.83 -10.96 -31.82
N ALA A 519 -4.86 -10.20 -31.45
CA ALA A 519 -6.21 -10.33 -32.02
C ALA A 519 -6.24 -10.02 -33.53
N ILE A 520 -5.52 -8.98 -33.97
CA ILE A 520 -5.40 -8.65 -35.40
C ILE A 520 -4.68 -9.78 -36.14
N LYS A 521 -3.55 -10.29 -35.63
CA LYS A 521 -2.86 -11.45 -36.21
C LYS A 521 -3.75 -12.70 -36.29
N ALA A 522 -4.54 -12.96 -35.24
CA ALA A 522 -5.50 -14.06 -35.24
C ALA A 522 -6.58 -13.88 -36.31
N SER A 523 -7.09 -12.66 -36.49
CA SER A 523 -8.08 -12.37 -37.54
C SER A 523 -7.55 -12.64 -38.96
N GLU A 524 -6.26 -12.35 -39.22
CA GLU A 524 -5.62 -12.63 -40.51
C GLU A 524 -5.50 -14.13 -40.76
N LYS A 525 -5.10 -14.90 -39.73
CA LYS A 525 -5.03 -16.38 -39.79
C LYS A 525 -6.40 -17.00 -40.02
N LEU A 526 -7.42 -16.54 -39.27
CA LEU A 526 -8.80 -17.01 -39.41
C LEU A 526 -9.35 -16.72 -40.81
N LYS A 527 -9.05 -15.53 -41.36
CA LYS A 527 -9.45 -15.15 -42.71
C LYS A 527 -8.85 -16.09 -43.77
N GLN A 528 -7.60 -16.51 -43.60
CA GLN A 528 -6.96 -17.51 -44.48
C GLN A 528 -7.64 -18.88 -44.37
N ALA A 529 -8.22 -19.21 -43.22
CA ALA A 529 -9.04 -20.39 -43.00
C ALA A 529 -10.53 -20.21 -43.36
N GLY A 530 -10.91 -19.11 -44.03
CA GLY A 530 -12.28 -18.84 -44.46
C GLY A 530 -13.23 -18.34 -43.36
N LYS A 531 -12.70 -17.99 -42.18
CA LYS A 531 -13.47 -17.46 -41.04
C LYS A 531 -13.23 -15.95 -40.90
N VAL A 532 -14.29 -15.15 -40.93
CA VAL A 532 -14.20 -13.69 -40.79
C VAL A 532 -14.67 -13.27 -39.40
N VAL A 533 -13.90 -12.45 -38.71
CA VAL A 533 -14.17 -12.02 -37.33
C VAL A 533 -14.08 -10.50 -37.21
N ARG A 534 -14.85 -9.98 -36.26
CA ARG A 534 -14.78 -8.59 -35.82
C ARG A 534 -13.69 -8.43 -34.77
N VAL A 535 -12.97 -7.31 -34.79
CA VAL A 535 -11.97 -6.98 -33.75
C VAL A 535 -12.26 -5.61 -33.16
N ILE A 536 -12.35 -5.54 -31.83
CA ILE A 536 -12.60 -4.32 -31.05
C ILE A 536 -11.42 -4.00 -30.16
N ASP A 537 -10.95 -2.75 -30.25
CA ASP A 537 -10.11 -2.11 -29.24
C ASP A 537 -10.99 -1.35 -28.26
N LEU A 538 -10.95 -1.70 -26.98
CA LEU A 538 -11.77 -1.01 -25.99
C LEU A 538 -11.37 0.44 -25.75
N PHE A 539 -10.09 0.78 -25.90
CA PHE A 539 -9.46 2.05 -25.52
C PHE A 539 -9.60 2.45 -24.03
N THR A 540 -10.80 2.39 -23.45
CA THR A 540 -11.07 2.53 -22.02
C THR A 540 -11.79 1.30 -21.47
N VAL A 541 -11.23 0.70 -20.42
CA VAL A 541 -11.87 -0.41 -19.67
C VAL A 541 -12.90 0.11 -18.68
N LYS A 542 -12.74 1.36 -18.22
CA LYS A 542 -13.70 2.07 -17.36
C LYS A 542 -13.71 3.56 -17.75
N PRO A 543 -14.86 4.15 -18.08
CA PRO A 543 -16.12 3.48 -18.42
C PRO A 543 -15.96 2.60 -19.67
N ILE A 544 -16.78 1.55 -19.79
CA ILE A 544 -16.77 0.63 -20.91
C ILE A 544 -17.87 0.99 -21.91
N ASP A 545 -17.60 0.85 -23.21
CA ASP A 545 -18.55 1.20 -24.28
C ASP A 545 -19.59 0.09 -24.52
N ARG A 546 -20.55 -0.02 -23.60
CA ARG A 546 -21.60 -1.05 -23.62
C ARG A 546 -22.34 -1.10 -24.96
N ASP A 547 -22.64 0.05 -25.56
CA ASP A 547 -23.44 0.13 -26.78
C ASP A 547 -22.73 -0.55 -27.95
N THR A 548 -21.45 -0.24 -28.15
CA THR A 548 -20.62 -0.87 -29.19
C THR A 548 -20.45 -2.36 -28.96
N LEU A 549 -20.27 -2.78 -27.70
CA LEU A 549 -20.16 -4.19 -27.33
C LEU A 549 -21.44 -4.95 -27.63
N LEU A 550 -22.61 -4.41 -27.26
CA LEU A 550 -23.90 -5.05 -27.50
C LEU A 550 -24.23 -5.11 -28.99
N ALA A 551 -23.97 -4.04 -29.74
CA ALA A 551 -24.18 -4.01 -31.18
C ALA A 551 -23.31 -5.05 -31.89
N SER A 552 -22.05 -5.19 -31.47
CA SER A 552 -21.12 -6.17 -32.05
C SER A 552 -21.47 -7.60 -31.65
N ALA A 553 -21.86 -7.84 -30.39
CA ALA A 553 -22.37 -9.14 -29.97
C ALA A 553 -23.57 -9.57 -30.82
N LYS A 554 -24.53 -8.67 -31.08
CA LYS A 554 -25.67 -8.97 -31.97
C LYS A 554 -25.24 -9.27 -33.40
N ALA A 555 -24.30 -8.49 -33.94
CA ALA A 555 -23.78 -8.69 -35.30
C ALA A 555 -23.04 -10.03 -35.46
N THR A 556 -22.49 -10.58 -34.37
CA THR A 556 -21.70 -11.81 -34.39
C THR A 556 -22.39 -12.98 -33.67
N HIS A 557 -23.72 -13.01 -33.72
CA HIS A 557 -24.56 -14.10 -33.20
C HIS A 557 -24.32 -14.40 -31.70
N GLY A 558 -24.04 -13.37 -30.91
CA GLY A 558 -23.77 -13.45 -29.48
C GLY A 558 -22.40 -14.03 -29.12
N ARG A 559 -21.55 -14.37 -30.10
CA ARG A 559 -20.24 -15.01 -29.87
C ARG A 559 -19.14 -13.98 -29.68
N LEU A 560 -18.51 -14.01 -28.51
CA LEU A 560 -17.46 -13.08 -28.10
C LEU A 560 -16.23 -13.84 -27.59
N ILE A 561 -15.04 -13.39 -27.98
CA ILE A 561 -13.78 -13.75 -27.33
C ILE A 561 -13.21 -12.49 -26.70
N VAL A 562 -12.87 -12.55 -25.43
CA VAL A 562 -12.18 -11.48 -24.72
C VAL A 562 -10.78 -11.96 -24.38
N VAL A 563 -9.76 -11.20 -24.78
CA VAL A 563 -8.35 -11.55 -24.54
C VAL A 563 -7.60 -10.40 -23.89
N GLU A 564 -6.91 -10.69 -22.80
CA GLU A 564 -6.17 -9.70 -22.02
C GLU A 564 -4.86 -10.22 -21.41
N ASP A 565 -3.87 -9.34 -21.33
CA ASP A 565 -2.62 -9.56 -20.60
C ASP A 565 -2.76 -9.06 -19.14
N HIS A 566 -3.57 -9.77 -18.35
CA HIS A 566 -3.97 -9.50 -16.97
C HIS A 566 -4.54 -10.79 -16.33
N TYR A 567 -4.67 -10.84 -15.00
CA TYR A 567 -5.46 -11.90 -14.33
C TYR A 567 -6.94 -11.84 -14.71
N PRO A 568 -7.70 -12.94 -14.62
CA PRO A 568 -9.10 -12.92 -15.03
C PRO A 568 -9.98 -12.02 -14.13
N GLU A 569 -9.67 -11.93 -12.83
CA GLU A 569 -10.45 -11.17 -11.86
C GLU A 569 -10.23 -9.66 -12.00
N GLY A 570 -11.32 -8.91 -12.03
CA GLY A 570 -11.31 -7.45 -12.06
C GLY A 570 -10.72 -6.84 -13.34
N GLY A 571 -10.37 -7.63 -14.34
CA GLY A 571 -9.78 -7.17 -15.60
C GLY A 571 -10.78 -6.66 -16.65
N LEU A 572 -10.34 -6.70 -17.89
CA LEU A 572 -11.09 -6.37 -19.10
C LEU A 572 -12.26 -7.36 -19.32
N GLY A 573 -12.01 -8.66 -19.14
CA GLY A 573 -12.99 -9.73 -19.26
C GLY A 573 -14.18 -9.53 -18.36
N GLU A 574 -13.95 -9.34 -17.05
CA GLU A 574 -15.04 -9.04 -16.11
C GLU A 574 -15.74 -7.72 -16.40
N ALA A 575 -15.04 -6.71 -16.93
CA ALA A 575 -15.69 -5.46 -17.34
C ALA A 575 -16.68 -5.69 -18.50
N VAL A 576 -16.29 -6.47 -19.51
CA VAL A 576 -17.15 -6.86 -20.64
C VAL A 576 -18.32 -7.71 -20.16
N MET A 577 -18.06 -8.76 -19.37
CA MET A 577 -19.09 -9.64 -18.81
C MET A 577 -20.11 -8.86 -17.98
N SER A 578 -19.65 -7.94 -17.13
CA SER A 578 -20.53 -7.08 -16.33
C SER A 578 -21.37 -6.14 -17.20
N ALA A 579 -20.80 -5.58 -18.27
CA ALA A 579 -21.51 -4.68 -19.17
C ALA A 579 -22.63 -5.39 -19.96
N LEU A 580 -22.43 -6.66 -20.29
CA LEU A 580 -23.36 -7.48 -21.08
C LEU A 580 -24.23 -8.40 -20.23
N CYS A 581 -24.10 -8.35 -18.91
CA CYS A 581 -24.89 -9.16 -17.99
C CYS A 581 -26.40 -8.91 -18.20
N GLY A 582 -27.17 -9.99 -18.30
CA GLY A 582 -28.62 -9.96 -18.53
C GLY A 582 -29.05 -9.97 -19.99
N GLU A 583 -28.12 -9.90 -20.96
CA GLU A 583 -28.43 -10.03 -22.38
C GLU A 583 -28.50 -11.51 -22.79
N GLU A 584 -29.59 -11.90 -23.46
CA GLU A 584 -29.80 -13.27 -23.91
C GLU A 584 -28.92 -13.65 -25.11
N GLY A 585 -28.53 -14.92 -25.19
CA GLY A 585 -27.78 -15.46 -26.33
C GLY A 585 -26.31 -15.04 -26.43
N ILE A 586 -25.79 -14.28 -25.46
CA ILE A 586 -24.36 -13.92 -25.42
C ILE A 586 -23.54 -15.04 -24.79
N LYS A 587 -22.50 -15.48 -25.51
CA LYS A 587 -21.51 -16.46 -25.06
C LYS A 587 -20.12 -15.81 -25.13
N ILE A 588 -19.41 -15.82 -24.01
CA ILE A 588 -18.09 -15.18 -23.86
C ILE A 588 -17.05 -16.25 -23.55
N VAL A 589 -15.99 -16.31 -24.35
CA VAL A 589 -14.75 -17.01 -24.01
C VAL A 589 -13.76 -15.98 -23.49
N HIS A 590 -13.12 -16.26 -22.34
CA HIS A 590 -12.19 -15.35 -21.70
C HIS A 590 -10.78 -15.95 -21.60
N LEU A 591 -9.87 -15.34 -22.36
CA LEU A 591 -8.44 -15.65 -22.38
C LEU A 591 -7.68 -14.62 -21.54
N ALA A 592 -7.05 -15.09 -20.47
CA ALA A 592 -6.34 -14.29 -19.49
C ALA A 592 -5.23 -15.13 -18.85
N VAL A 593 -4.32 -14.48 -18.13
CA VAL A 593 -3.25 -15.16 -17.38
C VAL A 593 -3.85 -15.80 -16.14
N ARG A 594 -3.75 -17.13 -15.96
CA ARG A 594 -4.47 -17.85 -14.88
C ARG A 594 -3.61 -18.36 -13.72
N GLU A 595 -2.30 -18.16 -13.78
CA GLU A 595 -1.36 -18.55 -12.74
C GLU A 595 -0.27 -17.49 -12.59
N ILE A 596 0.51 -17.55 -11.51
CA ILE A 596 1.67 -16.66 -11.35
C ILE A 596 2.64 -16.89 -12.51
N ALA A 597 2.95 -15.80 -13.21
CA ALA A 597 3.79 -15.83 -14.39
C ALA A 597 5.25 -16.18 -14.08
N ARG A 598 6.09 -16.31 -15.12
CA ARG A 598 7.54 -16.55 -14.99
C ARG A 598 8.34 -15.70 -15.97
N SER A 599 9.65 -15.66 -15.82
CA SER A 599 10.55 -15.05 -16.80
C SER A 599 10.60 -15.84 -18.11
N GLY A 600 10.62 -15.12 -19.22
CA GLY A 600 10.75 -15.65 -20.58
C GLY A 600 10.68 -14.52 -21.60
N LYS A 601 10.89 -14.80 -22.89
CA LYS A 601 10.69 -13.76 -23.90
C LYS A 601 9.20 -13.40 -24.00
N PRO A 602 8.84 -12.15 -24.32
CA PRO A 602 7.43 -11.74 -24.40
C PRO A 602 6.53 -12.68 -25.21
N ALA A 603 6.94 -13.07 -26.43
CA ALA A 603 6.16 -13.96 -27.27
C ALA A 603 6.01 -15.38 -26.69
N GLU A 604 7.05 -15.91 -26.04
CA GLU A 604 7.02 -17.22 -25.38
C GLU A 604 6.05 -17.20 -24.19
N LEU A 605 5.99 -16.08 -23.46
CA LEU A 605 5.06 -15.90 -22.34
C LEU A 605 3.62 -15.78 -22.84
N LEU A 606 3.33 -14.93 -23.83
CA LEU A 606 1.98 -14.82 -24.41
C LEU A 606 1.46 -16.18 -24.88
N SER A 607 2.33 -16.99 -25.49
CA SER A 607 1.99 -18.35 -25.92
C SER A 607 1.78 -19.30 -24.73
N LYS A 608 2.71 -19.34 -23.77
CA LYS A 608 2.62 -20.21 -22.58
C LYS A 608 1.33 -19.97 -21.79
N TYR A 609 0.92 -18.71 -21.67
CA TYR A 609 -0.25 -18.31 -20.87
C TYR A 609 -1.54 -18.18 -21.70
N GLY A 610 -1.50 -18.58 -22.97
CA GLY A 610 -2.70 -18.78 -23.78
C GLY A 610 -3.40 -17.51 -24.24
N ILE A 611 -2.66 -16.42 -24.43
CA ILE A 611 -3.20 -15.10 -24.83
C ILE A 611 -2.57 -14.56 -26.13
N ASP A 612 -1.88 -15.42 -26.88
CA ASP A 612 -1.34 -15.11 -28.21
C ASP A 612 -2.34 -15.39 -29.34
N SER A 613 -1.97 -15.02 -30.57
CA SER A 613 -2.79 -15.23 -31.76
C SER A 613 -3.12 -16.70 -32.06
N GLU A 614 -2.27 -17.66 -31.69
CA GLU A 614 -2.53 -19.10 -31.89
C GLU A 614 -3.67 -19.57 -30.99
N HIS A 615 -3.65 -19.18 -29.71
CA HIS A 615 -4.69 -19.55 -28.76
C HIS A 615 -6.03 -18.87 -29.06
N ILE A 616 -6.01 -17.62 -29.53
CA ILE A 616 -7.21 -16.94 -30.02
C ILE A 616 -7.80 -17.71 -31.22
N THR A 617 -6.96 -18.10 -32.19
CA THR A 617 -7.38 -18.84 -33.38
C THR A 617 -7.94 -20.22 -33.02
N LYS A 618 -7.30 -20.93 -32.08
CA LYS A 618 -7.75 -22.26 -31.62
C LYS A 618 -9.15 -22.21 -31.00
N ASN A 619 -9.44 -21.23 -30.15
CA ASN A 619 -10.77 -21.05 -29.56
C ASN A 619 -11.85 -20.65 -30.59
N MET A 620 -11.45 -20.33 -31.82
CA MET A 620 -12.32 -20.12 -32.97
C MET A 620 -12.38 -21.33 -33.92
N ALA A 621 -11.52 -22.34 -33.79
CA ALA A 621 -11.57 -23.54 -34.63
C ALA A 621 -12.69 -24.49 -34.18
N ASP A 622 -12.88 -24.61 -32.87
CA ASP A 622 -13.83 -25.53 -32.22
C ASP A 622 -15.23 -24.90 -32.01
N GLU A 623 -15.76 -24.18 -33.00
CA GLU A 623 -17.00 -23.38 -32.88
C GLU A 623 -18.20 -24.18 -32.37
N ASP A 624 -18.35 -25.42 -32.83
CA ASP A 624 -19.46 -26.31 -32.44
C ASP A 624 -19.30 -26.89 -31.03
N ILE A 625 -18.08 -26.91 -30.47
CA ILE A 625 -17.79 -27.41 -29.12
C ILE A 625 -17.86 -26.27 -28.09
N ILE A 626 -17.38 -25.08 -28.48
CA ILE A 626 -17.28 -23.91 -27.60
C ILE A 626 -18.59 -23.12 -27.58
N PHE A 627 -19.28 -23.03 -28.72
CA PHE A 627 -20.53 -22.27 -28.87
C PHE A 627 -21.73 -23.12 -29.29
N GLY A 628 -21.57 -24.40 -29.62
CA GLY A 628 -22.69 -25.29 -29.89
C GLY A 628 -23.41 -25.72 -28.60
N GLY A 629 -24.71 -25.53 -28.56
CA GLY A 629 -25.58 -26.33 -27.69
C GLY A 629 -25.94 -27.59 -28.47
N THR A 630 -25.92 -28.75 -27.82
CA THR A 630 -26.43 -30.00 -28.40
C THR A 630 -27.83 -29.76 -28.97
N SER A 631 -27.98 -29.84 -30.28
CA SER A 631 -29.28 -30.09 -30.91
C SER A 631 -29.75 -31.47 -30.47
N ASN A 632 -31.00 -31.57 -30.02
CA ASN A 632 -31.62 -32.75 -29.42
C ASN A 632 -31.81 -33.97 -30.35
N ASP A 633 -31.08 -34.08 -31.47
CA ASP A 633 -31.45 -35.02 -32.54
C ASP A 633 -30.43 -36.14 -32.83
N ASP A 634 -29.33 -36.27 -32.09
CA ASP A 634 -28.40 -37.40 -32.26
C ASP A 634 -28.34 -38.29 -31.01
N TYR A 635 -29.45 -38.98 -30.71
CA TYR A 635 -29.47 -40.16 -29.84
C TYR A 635 -29.55 -41.42 -30.69
N GLY A 636 -28.40 -41.86 -31.18
CA GLY A 636 -28.29 -43.13 -31.87
C GLY A 636 -26.89 -43.35 -32.37
N MET A 637 -25.97 -43.72 -31.46
CA MET A 637 -24.77 -44.56 -31.67
C MET A 637 -23.68 -44.21 -30.62
N SER A 638 -23.75 -44.71 -29.37
CA SER A 638 -22.53 -44.90 -28.55
C SER A 638 -22.66 -45.69 -27.23
N GLU A 639 -23.75 -46.43 -26.96
CA GLU A 639 -23.87 -47.16 -25.67
C GLU A 639 -22.79 -48.24 -25.44
N MET A 640 -22.03 -48.65 -26.47
CA MET A 640 -20.92 -49.59 -26.32
C MET A 640 -19.55 -48.95 -26.01
N SER A 641 -19.35 -47.64 -26.19
CA SER A 641 -18.06 -47.00 -25.86
C SER A 641 -18.00 -46.57 -24.39
N PHE A 642 -19.11 -46.06 -23.85
CA PHE A 642 -19.20 -45.62 -22.44
C PHE A 642 -19.05 -46.77 -21.43
N ALA A 643 -19.56 -47.96 -21.74
CA ALA A 643 -19.46 -49.12 -20.85
C ALA A 643 -18.02 -49.63 -20.66
N ASN A 644 -17.13 -49.42 -21.64
CA ASN A 644 -15.74 -49.83 -21.58
C ASN A 644 -14.83 -48.79 -20.90
N GLU A 645 -15.17 -47.51 -20.96
CA GLU A 645 -14.46 -46.44 -20.24
C GLU A 645 -14.79 -46.45 -18.74
N TYR A 646 -16.05 -46.68 -18.38
CA TYR A 646 -16.48 -46.77 -16.96
C TYR A 646 -15.84 -47.96 -16.24
N LYS A 647 -15.57 -49.06 -16.96
CA LYS A 647 -14.91 -50.25 -16.41
C LYS A 647 -13.41 -50.01 -16.13
N LYS A 648 -12.75 -49.18 -16.95
CA LYS A 648 -11.35 -48.74 -16.73
C LYS A 648 -11.22 -47.76 -15.57
N GLU A 649 -12.19 -46.87 -15.36
CA GLU A 649 -12.20 -45.96 -14.20
C GLU A 649 -12.41 -46.73 -12.88
N LEU A 650 -13.28 -47.75 -12.87
CA LEU A 650 -13.50 -48.60 -11.70
C LEU A 650 -12.24 -49.37 -11.27
N GLU A 651 -11.51 -49.96 -12.22
CA GLU A 651 -10.22 -50.64 -11.98
C GLU A 651 -9.12 -49.66 -11.51
N GLY A 652 -9.14 -48.42 -12.02
CA GLY A 652 -8.26 -47.33 -11.57
C GLY A 652 -8.52 -46.91 -10.12
N THR A 653 -9.79 -46.85 -9.71
CA THR A 653 -10.16 -46.51 -8.32
C THR A 653 -9.83 -47.60 -7.30
N GLU A 654 -9.88 -48.89 -7.67
CA GLU A 654 -9.43 -49.97 -6.77
C GLU A 654 -7.91 -49.98 -6.59
N MET A 655 -7.13 -49.76 -7.65
CA MET A 655 -5.68 -49.59 -7.52
C MET A 655 -5.30 -48.36 -6.68
N HIS A 656 -6.05 -47.27 -6.79
CA HIS A 656 -5.82 -46.07 -5.98
C HIS A 656 -6.14 -46.31 -4.50
N ARG A 657 -7.22 -47.05 -4.19
CA ARG A 657 -7.55 -47.47 -2.81
C ARG A 657 -6.51 -48.40 -2.21
N MET A 658 -6.00 -49.36 -2.98
CA MET A 658 -4.93 -50.26 -2.50
C MET A 658 -3.62 -49.51 -2.22
N ARG A 659 -3.25 -48.51 -3.06
CA ARG A 659 -2.08 -47.66 -2.79
C ARG A 659 -2.26 -46.80 -1.53
N GLN A 660 -3.44 -46.20 -1.34
CA GLN A 660 -3.71 -45.44 -0.12
C GLN A 660 -3.68 -46.32 1.13
N GLN A 661 -4.15 -47.57 1.06
CA GLN A 661 -4.03 -48.52 2.15
C GLN A 661 -2.57 -48.92 2.44
N GLN A 662 -1.77 -49.16 1.40
CA GLN A 662 -0.33 -49.43 1.56
C GLN A 662 0.44 -48.23 2.15
N GLU A 663 0.12 -47.01 1.73
CA GLU A 663 0.73 -45.80 2.27
C GLU A 663 0.34 -45.57 3.74
N GLN A 664 -0.93 -45.80 4.10
CA GLN A 664 -1.37 -45.73 5.50
C GLN A 664 -0.71 -46.79 6.39
N GLU A 665 -0.47 -47.99 5.85
CA GLU A 665 0.20 -49.07 6.58
C GLU A 665 1.71 -48.80 6.73
N GLN A 666 2.36 -48.24 5.70
CA GLN A 666 3.74 -47.74 5.83
C GLN A 666 3.87 -46.62 6.86
N LEU A 667 2.91 -45.68 6.89
CA LEU A 667 2.88 -44.62 7.90
C LEU A 667 2.73 -45.17 9.31
N ARG A 668 1.84 -46.16 9.52
CA ARG A 668 1.72 -46.82 10.84
C ARG A 668 3.00 -47.53 11.25
N LEU A 669 3.66 -48.24 10.35
CA LEU A 669 4.94 -48.89 10.64
C LEU A 669 6.03 -47.89 11.00
N LEU A 670 6.06 -46.72 10.33
CA LEU A 670 7.01 -45.65 10.61
C LEU A 670 6.74 -45.00 11.98
N GLU A 671 5.47 -44.79 12.34
CA GLU A 671 5.07 -44.30 13.66
C GLU A 671 5.42 -45.29 14.77
N GLN A 672 5.27 -46.59 14.51
CA GLN A 672 5.63 -47.64 15.45
C GLN A 672 7.16 -47.69 15.67
N GLN A 673 7.95 -47.58 14.60
CA GLN A 673 9.41 -47.47 14.68
C GLN A 673 9.85 -46.21 15.44
N GLN A 674 9.18 -45.08 15.23
CA GLN A 674 9.45 -43.86 16.00
C GLN A 674 9.11 -44.00 17.48
N GLN A 675 8.01 -44.66 17.82
CA GLN A 675 7.66 -44.93 19.22
C GLN A 675 8.67 -45.84 19.90
N GLU A 676 9.09 -46.92 19.22
CA GLU A 676 10.15 -47.80 19.72
C GLU A 676 11.48 -47.06 19.92
N GLU A 677 11.83 -46.14 19.02
CA GLU A 677 13.05 -45.34 19.12
C GLU A 677 12.98 -44.30 20.25
N VAL A 678 11.81 -43.70 20.48
CA VAL A 678 11.56 -42.82 21.62
C VAL A 678 11.60 -43.59 22.94
N GLU A 679 11.05 -44.81 23.00
CA GLU A 679 11.16 -45.67 24.19
C GLU A 679 12.60 -46.16 24.42
N ARG A 680 13.34 -46.45 23.36
CA ARG A 680 14.77 -46.78 23.42
C ARG A 680 15.59 -45.61 23.94
N MET A 681 15.30 -44.38 23.51
CA MET A 681 15.92 -43.16 24.04
C MET A 681 15.51 -42.90 25.49
N ARG A 682 14.25 -43.13 25.88
CA ARG A 682 13.78 -43.00 27.27
C ARG A 682 14.43 -44.02 28.20
N SER A 683 14.61 -45.26 27.77
CA SER A 683 15.30 -46.28 28.57
C SER A 683 16.78 -45.95 28.76
N GLN A 684 17.46 -45.40 27.75
CA GLN A 684 18.83 -44.89 27.89
C GLN A 684 18.91 -43.66 28.83
N TYR A 685 17.91 -42.77 28.80
CA TYR A 685 17.85 -41.60 29.69
C TYR A 685 17.56 -41.98 31.16
N THR A 686 16.78 -43.04 31.40
CA THR A 686 16.41 -43.51 32.74
C THR A 686 17.58 -44.21 33.46
N ILE A 687 18.57 -44.73 32.73
CA ILE A 687 19.80 -45.30 33.30
C ILE A 687 20.74 -44.21 33.82
N LEU A 688 20.64 -42.98 33.29
CA LEU A 688 21.51 -41.86 33.68
C LEU A 688 20.94 -41.01 34.84
N TYR A 689 19.62 -41.02 35.06
CA TYR A 689 18.98 -40.25 36.14
C TYR A 689 17.70 -40.94 36.66
N PRO A 690 17.74 -41.65 37.80
CA PRO A 690 16.54 -42.13 38.47
C PRO A 690 15.77 -40.94 39.07
N SER A 691 14.52 -40.78 38.67
CA SER A 691 13.58 -39.83 39.28
C SER A 691 13.09 -40.34 40.63
N GLU A 692 13.19 -39.56 41.71
CA GLU A 692 12.27 -39.70 42.84
C GLU A 692 11.06 -38.79 42.61
N ARG A 693 9.89 -39.43 42.45
CA ARG A 693 8.58 -38.80 42.41
C ARG A 693 8.18 -38.29 43.79
N ARG A 694 7.49 -37.14 43.84
CA ARG A 694 6.26 -37.00 44.63
C ARG A 694 5.26 -36.14 43.87
N GLU A 695 4.12 -36.74 43.57
CA GLU A 695 2.87 -36.07 43.22
C GLU A 695 2.29 -35.38 44.46
N GLU A 696 1.64 -34.23 44.27
CA GLU A 696 0.27 -33.90 44.69
C GLU A 696 0.07 -32.40 45.00
N HIS A 697 -1.02 -31.87 44.43
CA HIS A 697 -1.89 -30.78 44.86
C HIS A 697 -1.31 -29.41 45.27
N LEU A 698 -1.88 -28.33 44.72
CA LEU A 698 -2.68 -27.36 45.51
C LEU A 698 -3.25 -26.21 44.66
N TYR A 699 -4.57 -26.07 44.73
CA TYR A 699 -5.32 -24.81 44.64
C TYR A 699 -5.13 -23.99 45.93
N ASP A 700 -5.42 -22.69 45.84
CA ASP A 700 -5.72 -21.71 46.91
C ASP A 700 -4.61 -20.97 47.69
N LYS A 701 -4.75 -19.63 47.70
CA LYS A 701 -4.24 -18.65 48.70
C LYS A 701 -4.91 -18.94 50.08
N PRO A 702 -4.51 -18.44 51.29
CA PRO A 702 -3.78 -17.18 51.60
C PRO A 702 -2.90 -17.11 52.91
N LYS A 703 -2.23 -15.95 53.13
CA LYS A 703 -2.03 -15.17 54.40
C LYS A 703 -1.27 -15.71 55.66
N TYR A 704 -0.50 -14.77 56.26
CA TYR A 704 -0.07 -14.63 57.69
C TYR A 704 1.02 -15.59 58.25
N CYS A 705 1.92 -15.27 59.19
CA CYS A 705 2.45 -14.05 59.84
C CYS A 705 3.68 -14.47 60.71
N CYS A 706 4.32 -13.50 61.41
CA CYS A 706 5.27 -13.60 62.54
C CYS A 706 6.78 -13.71 62.20
N ALA A 707 7.58 -12.62 62.34
CA ALA A 707 8.15 -12.00 63.57
C ALA A 707 9.61 -12.50 63.78
N HIS A 708 10.67 -11.69 63.97
CA HIS A 708 10.83 -10.53 64.86
C HIS A 708 11.94 -9.51 64.42
N HIS A 709 11.65 -8.24 64.75
CA HIS A 709 12.45 -7.07 65.20
C HIS A 709 13.78 -6.64 64.51
N TYR A 710 13.89 -5.41 63.95
CA TYR A 710 13.96 -4.04 64.56
C TYR A 710 15.29 -3.84 65.35
N ASP A 711 16.12 -2.79 65.16
CA ASP A 711 15.85 -1.36 64.96
C ASP A 711 16.97 -0.59 64.19
N ASP A 712 16.52 0.42 63.42
CA ASP A 712 17.00 1.79 63.14
C ASP A 712 18.49 2.22 63.28
N TYR A 713 19.00 2.92 62.24
CA TYR A 713 19.44 4.33 62.32
C TYR A 713 19.91 4.88 60.95
N ASP A 714 19.35 6.02 60.53
CA ASP A 714 19.94 7.05 59.64
C ASP A 714 19.89 8.36 60.45
N PRO A 715 20.94 9.23 60.49
CA PRO A 715 21.00 10.35 59.55
C PRO A 715 22.39 10.95 59.23
N HIS A 716 22.54 11.41 57.99
CA HIS A 716 23.30 12.60 57.52
C HIS A 716 24.85 12.69 57.59
N ASN A 717 25.43 13.16 56.46
CA ASN A 717 26.40 14.27 56.25
C ASN A 717 27.66 13.99 55.39
N GLN A 718 27.79 14.78 54.30
CA GLN A 718 28.96 15.56 53.83
C GLN A 718 30.21 14.92 53.16
N HIS A 719 30.43 15.38 51.91
CA HIS A 719 31.66 15.99 51.33
C HIS A 719 33.06 15.37 51.58
N LYS A 720 33.78 14.97 50.49
CA LYS A 720 34.95 15.66 49.85
C LYS A 720 35.85 14.74 49.00
N GLN A 721 36.55 15.40 48.08
CA GLN A 721 37.51 14.94 47.07
C GLN A 721 38.84 14.35 47.62
N ALA A 722 39.50 13.50 46.80
CA ALA A 722 40.86 13.68 46.24
C ALA A 722 41.84 12.48 46.34
N THR A 723 42.14 11.88 45.18
CA THR A 723 43.45 11.46 44.59
C THR A 723 44.53 10.61 45.32
N THR A 724 45.16 9.76 44.49
CA THR A 724 46.44 8.99 44.60
C THR A 724 46.37 7.65 45.37
N GLY A 725 46.91 6.49 44.97
CA GLY A 725 47.65 6.02 43.80
C GLY A 725 48.40 4.71 44.19
N ALA A 726 48.26 3.62 43.41
CA ALA A 726 49.08 2.37 43.33
C ALA A 726 49.29 1.52 44.61
N HIS A 727 49.36 0.17 44.66
CA HIS A 727 49.34 -0.94 43.70
C HIS A 727 49.07 -2.27 44.47
N SER A 728 48.65 -3.30 43.73
CA SER A 728 48.81 -4.76 43.94
C SER A 728 47.72 -5.59 44.68
N LEU A 729 46.96 -6.31 43.83
CA LEU A 729 46.64 -7.76 43.85
C LEU A 729 45.91 -8.37 45.06
N LYS A 730 44.61 -8.66 44.89
CA LYS A 730 44.05 -10.04 44.74
C LYS A 730 42.52 -10.09 44.94
N GLU A 731 41.86 -10.56 43.89
CA GLU A 731 40.76 -11.53 43.87
C GLU A 731 39.36 -11.10 44.36
N ASN A 732 38.44 -11.06 43.39
CA ASN A 732 37.02 -10.76 43.52
C ASN A 732 36.22 -11.98 43.01
N PRO A 733 35.15 -12.43 43.69
CA PRO A 733 34.35 -13.57 43.27
C PRO A 733 33.22 -13.10 42.34
N THR A 734 33.32 -13.41 41.05
CA THR A 734 32.16 -13.45 40.14
C THR A 734 32.50 -14.30 38.93
N SER A 735 32.30 -15.61 39.07
CA SER A 735 32.49 -16.55 37.97
C SER A 735 31.31 -17.49 37.95
N TYR A 736 30.23 -17.09 37.27
CA TYR A 736 29.39 -17.88 36.36
C TYR A 736 28.59 -16.86 35.54
N ILE A 737 28.51 -17.05 34.22
CA ILE A 737 27.90 -16.15 33.20
C ILE A 737 28.85 -15.07 32.60
N VAL A 738 30.07 -15.43 32.17
CA VAL A 738 30.79 -14.76 31.05
C VAL A 738 31.73 -15.77 30.37
N LEU A 739 31.22 -16.67 29.52
CA LEU A 739 32.06 -17.47 28.60
C LEU A 739 31.44 -17.69 27.21
N GLY A 740 30.27 -17.09 26.91
CA GLY A 740 29.61 -17.19 25.60
C GLY A 740 29.80 -15.98 24.69
N SER A 741 30.11 -14.80 25.22
CA SER A 741 30.09 -13.53 24.46
C SER A 741 31.43 -13.16 23.81
N GLU A 742 32.56 -13.64 24.34
CA GLU A 742 33.89 -13.29 23.81
C GLU A 742 34.32 -14.16 22.61
N ARG A 743 33.88 -15.42 22.56
CA ARG A 743 34.18 -16.34 21.45
C ARG A 743 33.39 -15.99 20.19
N ILE A 744 32.17 -15.46 20.35
CA ILE A 744 31.33 -14.94 19.25
C ILE A 744 31.91 -13.64 18.69
N ARG A 745 32.50 -12.77 19.53
CA ARG A 745 33.13 -11.52 19.09
C ARG A 745 34.40 -11.79 18.26
N GLN A 746 35.25 -12.73 18.70
CA GLN A 746 36.46 -13.12 17.96
C GLN A 746 36.14 -13.81 16.62
N LEU A 747 35.10 -14.64 16.54
CA LEU A 747 34.66 -15.27 15.28
C LEU A 747 34.07 -14.26 14.28
N THR A 748 33.37 -13.24 14.79
CA THR A 748 32.79 -12.18 13.94
C THR A 748 33.85 -11.23 13.38
N ASP A 749 34.94 -10.99 14.12
CA ASP A 749 36.05 -10.15 13.66
C ASP A 749 36.97 -10.87 12.65
N VAL A 750 37.12 -12.20 12.75
CA VAL A 750 37.81 -13.01 11.72
C VAL A 750 37.00 -13.01 10.41
N TYR A 751 35.66 -13.17 10.49
CA TYR A 751 34.78 -13.16 9.31
C TYR A 751 34.70 -11.79 8.61
N ARG A 752 34.88 -10.69 9.36
CA ARG A 752 34.97 -9.32 8.79
C ARG A 752 36.32 -9.03 8.12
N ARG A 753 37.42 -9.62 8.60
CA ARG A 753 38.75 -9.44 8.00
C ARG A 753 38.88 -10.17 6.67
N ASP A 754 38.32 -11.37 6.53
CA ASP A 754 38.36 -12.13 5.27
C ASP A 754 37.48 -11.54 4.16
N LYS A 755 36.34 -10.92 4.51
CA LYS A 755 35.47 -10.24 3.52
C LYS A 755 36.10 -8.99 2.91
N ASN A 756 37.00 -8.33 3.64
CA ASN A 756 37.73 -7.17 3.14
C ASN A 756 38.97 -7.58 2.33
N PHE A 757 39.65 -8.69 2.68
CA PHE A 757 40.76 -9.24 1.89
C PHE A 757 40.31 -9.67 0.49
N VAL A 758 39.17 -10.36 0.37
CA VAL A 758 38.60 -10.80 -0.92
C VAL A 758 38.09 -9.62 -1.76
N LYS A 759 37.59 -8.55 -1.13
CA LYS A 759 37.19 -7.31 -1.84
C LYS A 759 38.39 -6.51 -2.34
N ASP A 760 39.48 -6.45 -1.57
CA ASP A 760 40.69 -5.71 -1.95
C ASP A 760 41.50 -6.46 -3.03
N GLU A 761 41.52 -7.80 -3.04
CA GLU A 761 42.07 -8.60 -4.15
C GLU A 761 41.22 -8.48 -5.42
N GLN A 762 39.89 -8.47 -5.32
CA GLN A 762 39.00 -8.24 -6.47
C GLN A 762 39.09 -6.81 -7.04
N MET A 763 39.44 -5.81 -6.21
CA MET A 763 39.73 -4.45 -6.68
C MET A 763 41.12 -4.30 -7.28
N ARG A 764 42.14 -5.02 -6.77
CA ARG A 764 43.48 -5.06 -7.39
C ARG A 764 43.51 -5.79 -8.73
N ILE A 765 42.71 -6.85 -8.90
CA ILE A 765 42.62 -7.60 -10.17
C ILE A 765 41.85 -6.83 -11.26
N LYS A 766 41.12 -5.75 -10.91
CA LYS A 766 40.38 -4.90 -11.85
C LYS A 766 41.14 -3.64 -12.31
N SER A 767 42.33 -3.34 -11.79
CA SER A 767 43.07 -2.10 -12.13
C SER A 767 44.13 -2.23 -13.22
N ASP A 768 44.47 -3.43 -13.69
CA ASP A 768 45.63 -3.63 -14.59
C ASP A 768 45.24 -4.01 -16.03
N TYR A 769 44.37 -3.23 -16.67
CA TYR A 769 44.23 -3.21 -18.14
C TYR A 769 44.26 -1.77 -18.68
N PRO A 770 45.29 -1.39 -19.48
CA PRO A 770 45.43 -0.03 -19.97
C PRO A 770 44.46 0.25 -21.13
N LYS A 771 43.79 1.41 -21.04
CA LYS A 771 43.15 2.08 -22.17
C LYS A 771 44.24 2.64 -23.10
N HIS A 772 44.16 2.37 -24.42
CA HIS A 772 44.06 3.40 -25.46
C HIS A 772 44.16 2.88 -26.91
N TYR A 773 43.41 3.58 -27.78
CA TYR A 773 43.52 3.81 -29.24
C TYR A 773 42.69 3.01 -30.27
N ILE A 774 42.01 3.84 -31.07
CA ILE A 774 41.25 3.65 -32.30
C ILE A 774 42.19 3.26 -33.45
N LEU A 775 41.79 2.34 -34.34
CA LEU A 775 41.89 2.45 -35.82
C LEU A 775 41.43 1.15 -36.53
N LYS A 776 40.55 1.35 -37.54
CA LYS A 776 40.33 0.65 -38.82
C LYS A 776 40.44 -0.89 -38.92
N HIS A 777 39.39 -1.46 -39.49
CA HIS A 777 39.38 -2.72 -40.24
C HIS A 777 40.54 -2.81 -41.24
N GLU A 778 41.32 -3.89 -41.18
CA GLU A 778 41.89 -4.56 -42.37
C GLU A 778 42.39 -5.97 -42.01
N GLN A 779 42.57 -6.78 -43.06
CA GLN A 779 42.58 -8.25 -43.11
C GLN A 779 43.93 -8.93 -42.75
N ASN A 780 43.85 -10.26 -42.55
CA ASN A 780 44.88 -11.30 -42.76
C ASN A 780 45.68 -11.90 -41.57
N LYS A 781 45.54 -13.25 -41.46
CA LYS A 781 46.38 -14.39 -40.96
C LYS A 781 47.91 -14.15 -40.72
N PRO A 782 48.71 -15.12 -40.16
CA PRO A 782 48.48 -16.26 -39.23
C PRO A 782 49.59 -16.49 -38.13
N ARG A 783 49.35 -17.45 -37.21
CA ARG A 783 50.24 -18.44 -36.53
C ARG A 783 51.71 -18.12 -36.09
N ASN A 784 52.00 -18.55 -34.85
CA ASN A 784 53.06 -19.52 -34.42
C ASN A 784 54.26 -19.09 -33.51
N ILE A 785 54.28 -19.74 -32.31
CA ILE A 785 55.35 -20.47 -31.55
C ILE A 785 56.65 -19.74 -31.08
N TYR A 786 56.98 -19.79 -29.76
CA TYR A 786 58.01 -20.65 -29.11
C TYR A 786 58.44 -20.21 -27.68
N GLU A 787 58.33 -21.20 -26.77
CA GLU A 787 59.11 -21.59 -25.56
C GLU A 787 60.06 -20.64 -24.82
N HIS A 788 60.01 -20.71 -23.47
CA HIS A 788 61.16 -21.17 -22.68
C HIS A 788 60.81 -21.74 -21.28
N GLN A 789 61.55 -22.78 -20.90
CA GLN A 789 61.44 -23.64 -19.71
C GLN A 789 62.02 -23.00 -18.43
N ARG A 790 61.52 -23.36 -17.24
CA ARG A 790 62.25 -24.16 -16.21
C ARG A 790 61.53 -24.31 -14.85
N THR A 791 61.51 -25.57 -14.40
CA THR A 791 61.60 -26.13 -13.02
C THR A 791 60.45 -25.95 -12.01
N GLN A 792 59.75 -27.07 -11.75
CA GLN A 792 58.86 -27.37 -10.62
C GLN A 792 59.62 -28.04 -9.46
N PRO A 793 59.15 -27.91 -8.21
CA PRO A 793 59.21 -28.98 -7.21
C PRO A 793 57.84 -29.68 -7.08
N GLU A 794 57.90 -31.00 -6.90
CA GLU A 794 56.78 -31.92 -6.70
C GLU A 794 55.92 -31.57 -5.46
N GLN A 795 54.60 -31.53 -5.63
CA GLN A 795 53.63 -31.79 -4.56
C GLN A 795 52.58 -32.78 -5.07
N GLN A 796 52.50 -33.92 -4.38
CA GLN A 796 51.54 -34.99 -4.60
C GLN A 796 50.10 -34.45 -4.61
N MET A 797 49.39 -34.64 -5.73
CA MET A 797 47.94 -34.44 -5.79
C MET A 797 47.21 -35.61 -5.13
N CYS A 798 46.23 -35.29 -4.30
CA CYS A 798 45.40 -36.22 -3.56
C CYS A 798 44.16 -36.61 -4.37
N ASP A 799 43.96 -37.90 -4.66
CA ASP A 799 42.76 -38.40 -5.34
C ASP A 799 41.56 -38.48 -4.37
N LEU A 800 40.49 -37.76 -4.70
CA LEU A 800 39.19 -37.84 -4.02
C LEU A 800 38.20 -38.66 -4.88
N LYS A 801 37.61 -39.72 -4.32
CA LYS A 801 36.50 -40.45 -4.95
C LYS A 801 35.20 -40.18 -4.19
N VAL A 802 34.22 -39.60 -4.89
CA VAL A 802 32.84 -39.42 -4.40
C VAL A 802 31.99 -40.56 -4.97
N LYS A 803 31.26 -41.30 -4.11
CA LYS A 803 30.23 -42.25 -4.54
C LYS A 803 28.85 -41.62 -4.38
N GLU A 804 28.04 -41.67 -5.43
CA GLU A 804 26.85 -40.84 -5.65
C GLU A 804 25.60 -41.18 -4.81
N THR A 805 25.65 -42.02 -3.78
CA THR A 805 24.40 -42.45 -3.13
C THR A 805 24.37 -42.46 -1.61
N ASN A 806 25.34 -41.89 -0.86
CA ASN A 806 25.21 -41.79 0.61
C ASN A 806 26.00 -40.66 1.33
N TYR A 807 26.46 -39.61 0.63
CA TYR A 807 27.18 -38.47 1.24
C TYR A 807 28.29 -38.82 2.25
N ASP A 808 29.02 -39.91 2.00
CA ASP A 808 30.14 -40.33 2.83
C ASP A 808 31.46 -39.97 2.14
N VAL A 809 32.25 -39.10 2.78
CA VAL A 809 33.53 -38.60 2.26
C VAL A 809 34.61 -39.01 3.25
N SER A 810 35.46 -39.97 2.87
CA SER A 810 36.60 -40.40 3.69
C SER A 810 37.94 -39.96 3.07
N CYS A 811 38.82 -39.41 3.91
CA CYS A 811 40.16 -38.97 3.55
C CYS A 811 41.18 -39.75 4.38
N ASN A 812 42.19 -40.35 3.74
CA ASN A 812 43.09 -41.32 4.36
C ASN A 812 44.53 -40.78 4.56
N CYS A 813 44.68 -39.52 5.01
CA CYS A 813 46.00 -38.91 5.23
C CYS A 813 46.33 -38.61 6.70
N GLN A 814 47.54 -38.98 7.13
CA GLN A 814 48.07 -38.75 8.48
C GLN A 814 48.72 -37.36 8.66
N THR A 815 47.98 -36.26 8.46
CA THR A 815 48.46 -34.90 8.76
C THR A 815 47.42 -34.07 9.56
N PRO A 816 47.71 -33.64 10.82
CA PRO A 816 46.63 -33.29 11.79
C PRO A 816 45.85 -31.96 11.66
N PRO A 817 46.37 -30.81 11.16
CA PRO A 817 45.65 -29.53 11.33
C PRO A 817 44.62 -29.22 10.23
N LEU A 818 44.98 -29.40 8.95
CA LEU A 818 44.13 -29.01 7.82
C LEU A 818 42.93 -29.94 7.63
N CYS A 819 43.10 -31.24 7.88
CA CYS A 819 41.99 -32.20 7.83
C CYS A 819 40.95 -31.94 8.94
N ARG A 820 41.37 -31.55 10.15
CA ARG A 820 40.43 -31.17 11.22
C ARG A 820 39.65 -29.90 10.89
N LEU A 821 40.29 -28.93 10.24
CA LEU A 821 39.61 -27.71 9.82
C LEU A 821 38.54 -28.01 8.75
N PHE A 822 38.85 -28.92 7.83
CA PHE A 822 37.91 -29.34 6.78
C PHE A 822 36.78 -30.22 7.34
N GLN A 823 37.07 -31.15 8.25
CA GLN A 823 36.06 -31.94 8.94
C GLN A 823 35.11 -31.06 9.76
N ASN A 824 35.64 -30.07 10.50
CA ASN A 824 34.82 -29.11 11.23
C ASN A 824 33.93 -28.28 10.31
N LEU A 825 34.40 -27.93 9.10
CA LEU A 825 33.60 -27.20 8.12
C LEU A 825 32.47 -28.08 7.57
N VAL A 826 32.75 -29.35 7.31
CA VAL A 826 31.75 -30.35 6.88
C VAL A 826 30.72 -30.60 7.98
N ASP A 827 31.15 -30.70 9.24
CA ASP A 827 30.24 -30.91 10.38
C ASP A 827 29.36 -29.69 10.66
N VAL A 828 29.89 -28.47 10.51
CA VAL A 828 29.10 -27.22 10.58
C VAL A 828 28.10 -27.13 9.44
N LEU A 829 28.47 -27.56 8.23
CA LEU A 829 27.54 -27.61 7.09
C LEU A 829 26.45 -28.67 7.31
N LYS A 830 26.78 -29.84 7.85
CA LYS A 830 25.79 -30.88 8.22
C LYS A 830 24.82 -30.37 9.28
N GLN A 831 25.32 -29.76 10.37
CA GLN A 831 24.46 -29.18 11.42
C GLN A 831 23.59 -28.03 10.90
N SER A 832 24.10 -27.23 9.97
CA SER A 832 23.32 -26.15 9.35
C SER A 832 22.20 -26.72 8.48
N ILE A 833 22.46 -27.76 7.70
CA ILE A 833 21.45 -28.44 6.86
C ILE A 833 20.40 -29.12 7.75
N GLU A 834 20.81 -29.81 8.82
CA GLU A 834 19.88 -30.41 9.79
C GLU A 834 19.03 -29.35 10.50
N PHE A 835 19.60 -28.19 10.84
CA PHE A 835 18.86 -27.07 11.43
C PHE A 835 17.85 -26.46 10.44
N PHE A 836 18.21 -26.32 9.16
CA PHE A 836 17.28 -25.85 8.12
C PHE A 836 16.18 -26.87 7.81
N LEU A 837 16.49 -28.17 7.82
CA LEU A 837 15.50 -29.24 7.70
C LEU A 837 14.57 -29.29 8.93
N PHE A 838 15.09 -29.05 10.14
CA PHE A 838 14.31 -28.94 11.36
C PHE A 838 13.40 -27.71 11.37
N ILE A 839 13.87 -26.54 10.93
CA ILE A 839 13.02 -25.35 10.73
C ILE A 839 11.97 -25.61 9.64
N GLY A 840 12.36 -26.25 8.53
CA GLY A 840 11.43 -26.69 7.50
C GLY A 840 10.34 -27.61 8.05
N TYR A 841 10.71 -28.58 8.91
CA TYR A 841 9.80 -29.48 9.59
C TYR A 841 8.88 -28.76 10.58
N VAL A 842 9.39 -27.82 11.39
CA VAL A 842 8.60 -27.02 12.34
C VAL A 842 7.63 -26.08 11.63
N VAL A 843 8.05 -25.46 10.51
CA VAL A 843 7.18 -24.62 9.68
C VAL A 843 6.10 -25.47 8.98
N ARG A 844 6.44 -26.67 8.51
CA ARG A 844 5.48 -27.60 7.91
C ARG A 844 4.46 -28.11 8.93
N ARG A 845 4.89 -28.53 10.13
CA ARG A 845 3.99 -28.93 11.24
C ARG A 845 3.10 -27.78 11.71
N ARG A 846 3.61 -26.54 11.72
CA ARG A 846 2.80 -25.37 12.11
C ARG A 846 1.71 -25.06 11.07
N ASN A 847 1.98 -25.30 9.79
CA ASN A 847 0.99 -25.14 8.72
C ASN A 847 -0.02 -26.30 8.65
N GLU A 848 0.40 -27.53 8.96
CA GLU A 848 -0.49 -28.72 9.01
C GLU A 848 -1.42 -28.73 10.23
N LEU A 849 -1.02 -28.11 11.36
CA LEU A 849 -1.85 -27.97 12.57
C LEU A 849 -2.84 -26.79 12.52
N LEU A 850 -2.78 -25.92 11.51
CA LEU A 850 -3.64 -24.73 11.38
C LEU A 850 -4.75 -24.86 10.31
N TYR A 851 -4.85 -25.98 9.59
CA TYR A 851 -5.93 -26.24 8.63
C TYR A 851 -6.36 -27.73 8.60
N PRO A 852 -7.37 -28.15 9.37
CA PRO A 852 -8.02 -29.42 9.12
C PRO A 852 -9.02 -29.28 7.96
N TYR A 853 -8.68 -29.90 6.82
CA TYR A 853 -9.59 -30.16 5.70
C TYR A 853 -10.76 -31.05 6.15
N TYR A 854 -11.99 -30.58 5.99
CA TYR A 854 -13.20 -31.41 6.03
C TYR A 854 -13.46 -32.03 4.65
N PRO A 855 -13.67 -33.36 4.53
CA PRO A 855 -14.12 -33.96 3.29
C PRO A 855 -15.65 -33.86 3.18
N PHE A 856 -16.14 -33.12 2.19
CA PHE A 856 -17.55 -33.14 1.78
C PHE A 856 -17.79 -34.36 0.89
N ASP A 857 -18.31 -35.44 1.48
CA ASP A 857 -19.01 -36.49 0.74
C ASP A 857 -20.20 -36.96 1.57
N LYS A 858 -21.38 -36.37 1.28
CA LYS A 858 -22.72 -36.91 1.52
C LYS A 858 -23.75 -35.89 1.03
N GLN A 859 -24.33 -36.15 -0.14
CA GLN A 859 -25.54 -35.47 -0.60
C GLN A 859 -26.73 -35.77 0.35
N PRO A 860 -27.55 -34.78 0.70
CA PRO A 860 -28.96 -34.99 1.01
C PRO A 860 -29.81 -34.75 -0.24
N LYS A 861 -30.59 -35.77 -0.62
CA LYS A 861 -31.75 -35.64 -1.49
C LYS A 861 -32.70 -34.59 -0.89
N TYR A 862 -33.02 -33.54 -1.63
CA TYR A 862 -34.22 -32.76 -1.38
C TYR A 862 -35.09 -32.65 -2.63
N VAL A 863 -36.36 -32.91 -2.36
CA VAL A 863 -37.51 -33.06 -3.22
C VAL A 863 -37.99 -31.69 -3.69
N ASN A 864 -38.49 -31.64 -4.93
CA ASN A 864 -39.23 -30.54 -5.53
C ASN A 864 -40.28 -29.95 -4.58
N ASP A 865 -40.35 -28.63 -4.49
CA ASP A 865 -41.61 -27.88 -4.67
C ASP A 865 -41.33 -26.37 -4.76
N HIS A 866 -41.70 -25.79 -5.91
CA HIS A 866 -41.87 -24.35 -6.10
C HIS A 866 -43.18 -23.89 -5.41
N PRO A 867 -43.30 -22.59 -5.06
CA PRO A 867 -43.99 -21.70 -5.99
C PRO A 867 -43.33 -20.33 -6.17
N THR A 868 -43.43 -19.90 -7.43
CA THR A 868 -43.27 -18.56 -8.01
C THR A 868 -43.83 -17.41 -7.17
N PHE A 869 -43.10 -16.29 -7.06
CA PHE A 869 -43.71 -14.96 -6.99
C PHE A 869 -42.88 -13.91 -7.74
N LEU A 870 -43.63 -13.09 -8.48
CA LEU A 870 -43.24 -12.18 -9.55
C LEU A 870 -42.42 -10.97 -9.11
N SER A 871 -41.48 -10.63 -9.98
CA SER A 871 -40.78 -9.36 -10.09
C SER A 871 -41.73 -8.18 -10.36
N LYS A 872 -41.54 -7.06 -9.66
CA LYS A 872 -41.83 -5.72 -10.18
C LYS A 872 -40.63 -4.80 -9.94
N THR A 873 -39.95 -4.51 -11.03
CA THR A 873 -38.90 -3.50 -11.19
C THR A 873 -39.53 -2.10 -11.38
N TYR A 874 -38.88 -1.08 -10.83
CA TYR A 874 -39.05 0.32 -11.24
C TYR A 874 -37.67 0.86 -11.69
N PRO A 875 -37.55 1.49 -12.88
CA PRO A 875 -36.29 2.06 -13.34
C PRO A 875 -36.18 3.54 -12.96
N PHE A 876 -34.98 3.99 -12.58
CA PHE A 876 -34.64 5.42 -12.51
C PHE A 876 -33.55 5.75 -13.53
N VAL A 877 -33.92 6.58 -14.50
CA VAL A 877 -33.04 7.25 -15.46
C VAL A 877 -32.85 8.70 -15.01
N ARG A 878 -31.61 9.21 -15.09
CA ARG A 878 -31.27 10.63 -14.86
C ARG A 878 -31.47 11.46 -16.14
N LYS A 879 -31.91 12.72 -16.00
CA LYS A 879 -31.21 13.94 -16.49
C LYS A 879 -31.83 15.24 -15.91
N PRO A 880 -31.11 16.38 -15.93
CA PRO A 880 -31.35 17.55 -15.08
C PRO A 880 -31.99 18.77 -15.79
N ASN A 881 -32.40 19.73 -14.95
CA ASN A 881 -32.74 21.15 -15.16
C ASN A 881 -34.23 21.56 -15.22
N ASP A 882 -34.47 22.65 -14.47
CA ASP A 882 -35.61 23.57 -14.41
C ASP A 882 -36.96 23.09 -13.83
N CYS A 883 -37.25 23.48 -12.58
CA CYS A 883 -38.30 24.47 -12.26
C CYS A 883 -38.60 24.56 -10.75
N GLU A 884 -38.55 25.80 -10.27
CA GLU A 884 -39.33 26.50 -9.24
C GLU A 884 -39.92 25.78 -8.00
N LEU A 885 -39.55 26.37 -6.86
CA LEU A 885 -40.23 26.41 -5.57
C LEU A 885 -41.77 26.40 -5.64
N GLN A 886 -42.40 25.36 -5.08
CA GLN A 886 -43.67 25.53 -4.35
C GLN A 886 -43.76 24.68 -3.08
N LYS A 887 -44.30 25.34 -2.05
CA LYS A 887 -44.46 24.99 -0.64
C LYS A 887 -45.23 23.68 -0.39
N ILE A 888 -44.73 22.81 0.50
CA ILE A 888 -45.58 21.91 1.31
C ILE A 888 -45.04 21.85 2.75
N LYS A 889 -45.90 22.16 3.72
CA LYS A 889 -45.73 22.04 5.19
C LYS A 889 -46.30 20.69 5.69
N PRO A 890 -46.00 20.25 6.93
CA PRO A 890 -45.73 18.85 7.27
C PRO A 890 -46.95 18.06 7.77
N PHE A 891 -46.89 16.73 7.61
CA PHE A 891 -47.77 15.78 8.29
C PHE A 891 -46.96 15.03 9.36
N ARG A 892 -47.19 15.44 10.62
CA ARG A 892 -46.97 14.63 11.82
C ARG A 892 -48.30 13.95 12.13
N ASP A 893 -48.25 12.66 12.45
CA ASP A 893 -49.14 11.89 13.34
C ASP A 893 -49.42 10.48 12.79
N ASN A 894 -49.48 9.53 13.73
CA ASN A 894 -49.79 8.09 13.59
C ASN A 894 -48.62 7.11 13.41
N VAL A 895 -47.84 6.88 14.48
CA VAL A 895 -47.56 5.50 14.95
C VAL A 895 -47.44 5.50 16.47
N SER A 896 -48.56 5.38 17.16
CA SER A 896 -48.58 5.00 18.58
C SER A 896 -49.77 4.08 18.85
N SER A 897 -49.61 2.82 18.47
CA SER A 897 -50.28 1.69 19.12
C SER A 897 -49.76 0.42 18.47
N TYR A 898 -48.82 -0.29 19.09
CA TYR A 898 -48.83 -1.74 19.22
C TYR A 898 -47.61 -2.20 20.03
N ILE A 899 -47.91 -2.97 21.08
CA ILE A 899 -47.03 -3.84 21.88
C ILE A 899 -46.45 -3.23 23.17
N LYS A 900 -47.24 -3.40 24.24
CA LYS A 900 -46.85 -3.42 25.66
C LYS A 900 -46.79 -4.88 26.15
N ASN A 901 -45.79 -5.18 26.98
CA ASN A 901 -45.59 -6.29 27.94
C ASN A 901 -45.14 -7.70 27.47
N PRO A 902 -44.08 -8.29 28.09
CA PRO A 902 -43.50 -9.60 27.76
C PRO A 902 -43.93 -10.73 28.74
N PRO A 903 -43.85 -12.02 28.34
CA PRO A 903 -43.78 -13.14 29.28
C PRO A 903 -42.33 -13.55 29.61
N LYS A 904 -42.10 -13.86 30.89
CA LYS A 904 -40.85 -14.39 31.46
C LYS A 904 -40.80 -15.93 31.43
N HIS A 905 -39.57 -16.44 31.28
CA HIS A 905 -39.03 -17.78 31.58
C HIS A 905 -39.35 -18.95 30.64
N VAL A 906 -38.37 -19.36 29.82
CA VAL A 906 -37.50 -20.54 30.09
C VAL A 906 -36.09 -20.24 29.53
N VAL A 907 -35.09 -20.68 30.28
CA VAL A 907 -33.65 -20.46 30.17
C VAL A 907 -33.01 -21.68 29.50
N ASN A 908 -32.23 -21.49 28.42
CA ASN A 908 -30.84 -21.96 28.30
C ASN A 908 -30.27 -21.81 26.87
N ASP A 909 -29.07 -21.22 26.86
CA ASP A 909 -27.91 -21.50 26.02
C ASP A 909 -27.81 -20.99 24.57
N THR A 910 -26.92 -19.99 24.46
CA THR A 910 -25.98 -19.70 23.35
C THR A 910 -26.53 -19.25 22.00
N CYS A 911 -26.69 -17.93 21.86
CA CYS A 911 -26.60 -17.23 20.57
C CYS A 911 -25.21 -16.59 20.42
N TYR A 912 -24.40 -17.14 19.52
CA TYR A 912 -23.34 -16.39 18.86
C TYR A 912 -23.98 -15.63 17.69
N VAL A 913 -24.08 -14.30 17.83
CA VAL A 913 -24.33 -13.40 16.70
C VAL A 913 -22.97 -12.94 16.21
N ILE A 914 -22.69 -13.29 14.96
CA ILE A 914 -21.52 -12.87 14.18
C ILE A 914 -21.67 -11.36 13.91
N HIS A 915 -20.63 -10.60 14.22
CA HIS A 915 -20.44 -9.21 13.81
C HIS A 915 -19.30 -9.13 12.80
#